data_AF-A0AAX1PFA5-F1
#
_entry.id   AF-A0AAX1PFA5-F1
#
_cell.length_a   1.000
_cell.length_b   1.000
_cell.length_c   1.000
_cell.angle_alpha   90.00
_cell.angle_beta   90.00
_cell.angle_gamma   90.00
#
_symmetry.space_group_name_H-M   'P 1'
#
loop_
_entity.id
_entity.type
_entity.pdbx_description
1 polymer ?
#
loop_
_entity_poly.entity_id
_entity_poly.type
_entity_poly.pdbx_seq_one_letter_code
_entity_poly.pdbx_strand_id
1 'polypeptide(L)'
;MFRTTRPLILALCCATLLACKAELGTPDQEGNNGNTSGNNGSSQTTPPPPDPVTPPSDNNTGSNGSGTGSGNSSGSGNTGNTGNTGNTGNTGNTGTVTPPTPPDQPDKAPDPATKPTSLDLAGALSITHEQGAQFDIQLCADKVCVTQSALADGSFGFKLKLSQWPQDKPLRLTASNRQQSAPILSSQLPSLEQLLKQDQNGDGIITEQEVPHLHLSPMLLAYQSLTTALQKREGRQDVAALLVSDPQLNHGMARELTALLQLVLDGDIPLPVSEITQLAEYLIAYRQVQPGADLQEGLLNYAVQQGTALPVDTETMLAAAVKTMAALDTRTPAYQLHATFYPHRQLTLQGIFPSRLGEPTVMVEIGAKPNHDGLNQYYFKPERPIRPQRLPVRALDGQVLDGLPVKQGNQYSLTLALPDLNNTFTTCQPGESETSDDLMQDTLTLVVQDEKSEVELRSVLGSLCELVRQDGNRDGILTASEFPRLQVGYTSTAQQALLLKTTLSAGMGSFLDWQAWTLAELDQKLKALPRHQVELLAAMVALQAEGELWQQPVNLIEGTDFRQQLLSWLEINMANEYSTVSRNNQIPDLFKLESAIADNSGLGPLLNANPDKNISHIIKAAAGLIRNSESDALLYPGTSTPGSWVTPYPNSPLSPVCQREVLSDQVIGLAILGQGRDQDGSHWVTLGWQPQEGASQYRIGWGKIPFEHIENAEQQGISQQTRITLKGLPRYQDYQIRVMSEGGTISAPLHYRTGQLHVADTRITHSMGDDDGKRGRDLDNRCDPLSGQAVNSNQDGVLGARYIKLDSQGQPLPRQDLSYKQLPFACVVDALSGLVWETKVQHKDGESSLHDDKSLFAYDDIQSDNAFNGSCYDPQSGTLASDRSRCNLKRQVNQVNQSKLCGLDNWRAPSQQEFYGIMTLTKENPIALDTRYFPLYSGLAYTYGKWNELEGIFYGFWTADVMPVSRSVGTWSQDDGGPDAYKVRPDTYLRGSIARQYQPHYVMLVSDGFKVTGE
;
A
#
# COMPACT_ATOMS: atom_id res chain seq x y z
N MET A 1 3.53 -0.71 -24.06
CA MET A 1 3.33 -1.80 -25.05
C MET A 1 2.77 -3.00 -24.32
N PHE A 2 1.68 -3.60 -24.77
CA PHE A 2 1.23 -4.92 -24.31
C PHE A 2 0.77 -5.75 -25.52
N ARG A 3 1.01 -7.07 -25.51
CA ARG A 3 0.56 -7.96 -26.58
C ARG A 3 -0.21 -9.16 -26.02
N THR A 4 -1.46 -9.24 -26.48
CA THR A 4 -2.47 -10.25 -26.21
C THR A 4 -2.11 -11.66 -26.70
N THR A 5 -2.69 -12.66 -26.04
CA THR A 5 -3.32 -13.82 -26.70
C THR A 5 -4.60 -14.22 -25.95
N ARG A 6 -5.61 -14.74 -26.67
CA ARG A 6 -6.93 -15.11 -26.13
C ARG A 6 -7.06 -16.64 -25.89
N PRO A 7 -7.98 -17.10 -25.00
CA PRO A 7 -8.28 -18.52 -24.79
C PRO A 7 -9.30 -19.07 -25.81
N LEU A 8 -9.44 -20.41 -25.91
CA LEU A 8 -10.58 -21.06 -26.61
C LEU A 8 -10.72 -22.58 -26.34
N ILE A 9 -11.99 -23.03 -26.35
CA ILE A 9 -12.51 -24.42 -26.48
C ILE A 9 -12.68 -25.26 -25.20
N LEU A 10 -13.82 -25.95 -25.15
CA LEU A 10 -14.38 -26.80 -24.10
C LEU A 10 -14.78 -28.18 -24.70
N ALA A 11 -15.19 -29.12 -23.83
CA ALA A 11 -16.01 -30.32 -24.10
C ALA A 11 -15.32 -31.68 -24.38
N LEU A 12 -16.13 -32.75 -24.20
CA LEU A 12 -15.83 -34.17 -23.93
C LEU A 12 -15.31 -34.45 -22.49
N CYS A 13 -15.90 -35.35 -21.70
CA CYS A 13 -17.11 -36.18 -21.94
C CYS A 13 -17.82 -36.57 -20.62
N CYS A 14 -19.13 -36.79 -20.68
CA CYS A 14 -19.91 -37.39 -19.59
C CYS A 14 -19.89 -38.93 -19.66
N ALA A 15 -19.92 -39.63 -18.51
CA ALA A 15 -20.91 -40.70 -18.20
C ALA A 15 -20.53 -41.57 -16.96
N THR A 16 -21.38 -41.51 -15.92
CA THR A 16 -21.87 -42.63 -15.06
C THR A 16 -20.92 -43.71 -14.49
N LEU A 17 -20.84 -43.78 -13.16
CA LEU A 17 -21.29 -44.88 -12.26
C LEU A 17 -20.91 -44.46 -10.80
N LEU A 18 -21.78 -44.39 -9.78
CA LEU A 18 -22.55 -45.42 -9.05
C LEU A 18 -21.65 -46.43 -8.30
N ALA A 19 -21.88 -46.77 -7.01
CA ALA A 19 -23.07 -46.59 -6.15
C ALA A 19 -22.79 -46.61 -4.62
N CYS A 20 -23.88 -46.63 -3.82
CA CYS A 20 -24.02 -46.81 -2.35
C CYS A 20 -23.78 -45.54 -1.49
N LYS A 21 -24.82 -44.93 -0.86
CA LYS A 21 -25.75 -45.35 0.23
C LYS A 21 -25.12 -45.20 1.64
N ALA A 22 -25.51 -44.18 2.41
CA ALA A 22 -26.60 -44.17 3.42
C ALA A 22 -26.03 -44.48 4.84
N GLU A 23 -26.59 -44.06 5.99
CA GLU A 23 -27.98 -43.72 6.37
C GLU A 23 -28.08 -42.55 7.40
N LEU A 24 -29.27 -41.92 7.48
CA LEU A 24 -30.01 -41.39 8.66
C LEU A 24 -29.30 -40.61 9.81
N GLY A 25 -29.88 -39.45 10.21
CA GLY A 25 -29.69 -38.89 11.56
C GLY A 25 -29.99 -37.39 11.79
N THR A 26 -31.22 -37.04 12.20
CA THR A 26 -31.63 -35.77 12.84
C THR A 26 -32.77 -36.10 13.85
N PRO A 27 -33.22 -35.22 14.79
CA PRO A 27 -32.94 -33.78 14.98
C PRO A 27 -32.62 -33.42 16.47
N ASP A 28 -33.06 -32.23 16.92
CA ASP A 28 -33.31 -31.77 18.31
C ASP A 28 -32.12 -31.33 19.22
N GLN A 29 -32.29 -30.43 20.20
CA GLN A 29 -33.04 -29.15 20.29
C GLN A 29 -32.64 -28.38 21.60
N GLU A 30 -32.94 -27.07 21.68
CA GLU A 30 -33.06 -26.23 22.91
C GLU A 30 -31.85 -26.01 23.87
N GLY A 31 -31.98 -25.01 24.77
CA GLY A 31 -31.07 -24.71 25.90
C GLY A 31 -29.90 -23.75 25.57
N ASN A 32 -30.02 -22.41 25.53
CA ASN A 32 -30.71 -21.41 26.37
C ASN A 32 -29.99 -21.04 27.71
N ASN A 33 -29.99 -19.74 28.02
CA ASN A 33 -29.30 -19.02 29.11
C ASN A 33 -27.75 -18.96 29.02
N GLY A 34 -27.06 -17.85 29.30
CA GLY A 34 -27.49 -16.48 29.63
C GLY A 34 -26.98 -15.95 30.99
N ASN A 35 -26.79 -14.63 31.08
CA ASN A 35 -26.56 -13.84 32.32
C ASN A 35 -25.23 -14.07 33.10
N THR A 36 -24.66 -13.10 33.86
CA THR A 36 -24.73 -11.61 33.84
C THR A 36 -23.60 -10.99 34.68
N SER A 37 -23.18 -9.77 34.31
CA SER A 37 -22.77 -8.63 35.18
C SER A 37 -21.76 -8.77 36.35
N GLY A 38 -20.77 -7.86 36.34
CA GLY A 38 -20.43 -7.04 37.51
C GLY A 38 -19.18 -7.41 38.34
N ASN A 39 -18.71 -6.56 39.26
CA ASN A 39 -18.92 -5.11 39.44
C ASN A 39 -17.87 -4.51 40.40
N ASN A 40 -17.63 -3.19 40.36
CA ASN A 40 -16.82 -2.38 41.30
C ASN A 40 -15.30 -2.68 41.39
N GLY A 41 -14.42 -1.75 41.77
CA GLY A 41 -14.58 -0.29 41.98
C GLY A 41 -13.57 0.31 42.98
N SER A 42 -13.48 1.66 43.03
CA SER A 42 -12.78 2.50 44.04
C SER A 42 -11.24 2.44 44.13
N SER A 43 -10.47 3.50 44.48
CA SER A 43 -10.75 4.96 44.61
C SER A 43 -9.49 5.81 44.94
N GLN A 44 -9.56 7.15 44.76
CA GLN A 44 -8.71 8.21 45.39
C GLN A 44 -7.23 8.33 44.92
N THR A 45 -6.52 9.49 44.91
CA THR A 45 -6.81 10.89 45.35
C THR A 45 -5.94 11.94 44.60
N THR A 46 -6.31 13.23 44.62
CA THR A 46 -5.51 14.43 44.25
C THR A 46 -5.36 15.35 45.50
N PRO A 47 -4.55 16.46 45.59
CA PRO A 47 -4.70 17.74 44.82
C PRO A 47 -3.32 18.53 44.63
N PRO A 48 -3.17 19.90 44.52
CA PRO A 48 -2.28 20.51 43.50
C PRO A 48 -1.23 21.59 43.99
N PRO A 49 -1.13 22.86 43.49
CA PRO A 49 0.05 23.45 42.83
C PRO A 49 0.77 24.60 43.62
N PRO A 50 1.76 25.34 43.03
CA PRO A 50 1.44 26.71 42.52
C PRO A 50 2.34 27.32 41.39
N ASP A 51 1.84 28.40 40.77
CA ASP A 51 2.52 29.46 39.97
C ASP A 51 2.80 30.72 40.85
N PRO A 52 3.31 31.92 40.41
CA PRO A 52 3.70 32.44 39.07
C PRO A 52 5.07 33.20 39.04
N VAL A 53 5.40 33.96 37.95
CA VAL A 53 5.88 35.39 37.93
C VAL A 53 6.31 35.89 36.52
N THR A 54 6.08 37.18 36.21
CA THR A 54 6.57 37.99 35.05
C THR A 54 6.62 39.50 35.43
N PRO A 55 6.91 40.48 34.55
CA PRO A 55 8.08 40.74 33.67
C PRO A 55 8.87 42.00 34.15
N PRO A 56 9.85 42.55 33.39
CA PRO A 56 9.64 43.71 32.45
C PRO A 56 10.65 43.73 31.25
N SER A 57 10.87 44.76 30.41
CA SER A 57 10.03 45.72 29.62
C SER A 57 10.93 46.43 28.55
N ASP A 58 10.44 47.48 27.85
CA ASP A 58 11.22 48.54 27.13
C ASP A 58 12.01 48.17 25.82
N ASN A 59 12.18 49.02 24.78
CA ASN A 59 11.43 50.20 24.30
C ASN A 59 11.79 50.65 22.85
N ASN A 60 10.84 51.28 22.13
CA ASN A 60 10.96 52.38 21.12
C ASN A 60 11.68 52.34 19.72
N THR A 61 10.89 52.75 18.69
CA THR A 61 11.12 53.80 17.63
C THR A 61 11.83 53.57 16.26
N GLY A 62 11.29 54.25 15.22
CA GLY A 62 11.86 54.53 13.88
C GLY A 62 11.26 53.69 12.72
N SER A 63 10.56 54.15 11.68
CA SER A 63 10.16 55.46 11.09
C SER A 63 11.06 56.09 9.99
N ASN A 64 10.46 56.29 8.79
CA ASN A 64 10.95 56.99 7.57
C ASN A 64 12.18 56.40 6.84
N GLY A 65 12.36 56.53 5.52
CA GLY A 65 11.57 57.15 4.42
C GLY A 65 12.01 56.57 3.05
N SER A 66 11.19 56.53 1.99
CA SER A 66 10.82 57.61 1.04
C SER A 66 11.96 58.14 0.13
N GLY A 67 11.86 57.91 -1.21
CA GLY A 67 12.75 58.50 -2.23
C GLY A 67 12.97 57.59 -3.47
N THR A 68 12.09 57.54 -4.49
CA THR A 68 11.95 58.43 -5.67
C THR A 68 12.93 58.22 -6.85
N GLY A 69 12.40 57.70 -7.97
CA GLY A 69 12.79 58.07 -9.35
C GLY A 69 13.87 57.23 -10.05
N SER A 70 13.90 57.11 -11.38
CA SER A 70 12.92 57.50 -12.43
C SER A 70 13.31 56.90 -13.80
N GLY A 71 12.35 56.58 -14.69
CA GLY A 71 12.67 56.17 -16.07
C GLY A 71 11.46 55.87 -16.97
N ASN A 72 11.19 56.76 -17.94
CA ASN A 72 10.35 56.49 -19.12
C ASN A 72 11.15 55.61 -20.13
N SER A 73 10.62 54.96 -21.17
CA SER A 73 9.57 55.41 -22.10
C SER A 73 8.99 54.33 -23.04
N SER A 74 7.71 54.48 -23.38
CA SER A 74 6.99 54.12 -24.64
C SER A 74 7.66 53.35 -25.79
N GLY A 75 6.92 52.37 -26.37
CA GLY A 75 7.12 51.82 -27.73
C GLY A 75 5.90 51.01 -28.21
N SER A 76 5.57 51.00 -29.51
CA SER A 76 4.32 50.39 -30.07
C SER A 76 4.48 49.95 -31.54
N GLY A 77 3.78 48.89 -32.00
CA GLY A 77 3.45 48.71 -33.44
C GLY A 77 3.44 47.31 -34.11
N ASN A 78 2.31 46.58 -34.02
CA ASN A 78 1.56 45.84 -35.07
C ASN A 78 2.16 45.15 -36.37
N THR A 79 1.69 43.89 -36.62
CA THR A 79 1.09 43.27 -37.86
C THR A 79 1.86 42.64 -39.07
N GLY A 80 1.43 41.40 -39.47
CA GLY A 80 1.45 40.76 -40.84
C GLY A 80 2.47 39.60 -41.09
N ASN A 81 2.22 38.29 -41.40
CA ASN A 81 1.21 37.45 -42.15
C ASN A 81 1.52 37.29 -43.68
N THR A 82 1.50 36.16 -44.44
CA THR A 82 0.92 34.75 -44.47
C THR A 82 1.98 33.68 -44.96
N GLY A 83 1.80 32.36 -45.25
CA GLY A 83 0.73 31.30 -45.14
C GLY A 83 0.80 30.16 -46.23
N ASN A 84 0.29 28.92 -45.95
CA ASN A 84 0.04 27.73 -46.87
C ASN A 84 1.27 26.98 -47.48
N THR A 85 1.30 25.72 -48.06
CA THR A 85 0.49 24.44 -48.23
C THR A 85 1.42 23.33 -48.85
N GLY A 86 1.17 22.00 -48.99
CA GLY A 86 0.14 21.04 -48.48
C GLY A 86 -0.06 19.67 -49.25
N ASN A 87 0.29 18.52 -48.62
CA ASN A 87 -0.35 17.16 -48.66
C ASN A 87 0.04 15.95 -49.62
N THR A 88 -0.16 14.71 -49.11
CA THR A 88 -0.32 13.31 -49.71
C THR A 88 0.81 12.50 -50.40
N GLY A 89 0.85 11.14 -50.26
CA GLY A 89 1.78 10.27 -51.06
C GLY A 89 1.69 8.71 -51.17
N ASN A 90 1.67 7.90 -50.10
CA ASN A 90 1.48 6.40 -50.05
C ASN A 90 2.42 5.38 -50.82
N THR A 91 2.53 4.14 -50.27
CA THR A 91 3.01 2.83 -50.83
C THR A 91 4.50 2.55 -51.15
N GLY A 92 4.95 1.33 -50.79
CA GLY A 92 6.19 0.67 -51.30
C GLY A 92 6.80 -0.35 -50.31
N ASN A 93 6.97 -1.63 -50.70
CA ASN A 93 7.56 -2.67 -49.84
C ASN A 93 8.54 -3.58 -50.61
N THR A 94 9.84 -3.40 -50.38
CA THR A 94 10.93 -4.33 -50.72
C THR A 94 12.11 -4.11 -49.75
N GLY A 95 12.91 -5.15 -49.51
CA GLY A 95 13.95 -5.13 -48.47
C GLY A 95 15.38 -4.86 -48.96
N THR A 96 16.31 -5.02 -48.00
CA THR A 96 17.78 -5.13 -48.11
C THR A 96 18.65 -3.88 -48.40
N VAL A 97 19.32 -3.44 -47.32
CA VAL A 97 20.80 -3.30 -47.19
C VAL A 97 21.48 -1.91 -47.29
N THR A 98 21.98 -1.47 -46.12
CA THR A 98 23.09 -0.54 -45.78
C THR A 98 22.94 1.00 -45.78
N PRO A 99 23.71 1.74 -44.92
CA PRO A 99 23.55 3.17 -44.59
C PRO A 99 24.77 4.02 -45.11
N PRO A 100 25.14 5.25 -44.64
CA PRO A 100 24.53 6.13 -43.60
C PRO A 100 24.49 7.67 -43.86
N THR A 101 23.75 8.39 -42.97
CA THR A 101 23.93 9.81 -42.52
C THR A 101 23.83 11.01 -43.50
N PRO A 102 23.59 12.26 -43.02
CA PRO A 102 23.08 12.76 -41.73
C PRO A 102 21.81 13.66 -41.90
N PRO A 103 21.59 14.87 -41.30
CA PRO A 103 20.33 15.15 -40.59
C PRO A 103 19.58 16.44 -41.04
N ASP A 104 18.70 16.96 -40.16
CA ASP A 104 17.98 18.25 -40.19
C ASP A 104 16.88 18.39 -41.28
N GLN A 105 15.70 18.99 -41.10
CA GLN A 105 14.81 19.52 -40.04
C GLN A 105 13.62 20.17 -40.82
N PRO A 106 12.56 20.75 -40.22
CA PRO A 106 11.88 20.49 -38.94
C PRO A 106 10.35 20.25 -39.15
N ASP A 107 9.57 20.34 -38.07
CA ASP A 107 8.16 19.94 -37.95
C ASP A 107 7.10 20.78 -38.70
N LYS A 108 5.87 20.26 -38.72
CA LYS A 108 4.65 21.00 -39.05
C LYS A 108 3.53 20.74 -38.03
N ALA A 109 2.75 21.79 -37.75
CA ALA A 109 1.64 21.81 -36.79
C ALA A 109 0.55 20.73 -37.03
N PRO A 110 -0.18 20.29 -35.98
CA PRO A 110 -1.08 19.13 -36.03
C PRO A 110 -2.35 19.34 -36.86
N ASP A 111 -2.89 18.23 -37.39
CA ASP A 111 -4.15 18.18 -38.13
C ASP A 111 -5.38 18.30 -37.19
N PRO A 112 -6.52 18.84 -37.67
CA PRO A 112 -7.77 18.85 -36.92
C PRO A 112 -8.39 17.45 -36.85
N ALA A 113 -8.93 17.07 -35.70
CA ALA A 113 -9.46 15.74 -35.44
C ALA A 113 -10.48 15.25 -36.49
N THR A 114 -10.23 14.09 -37.07
CA THR A 114 -11.13 13.43 -38.02
C THR A 114 -12.42 13.01 -37.31
N LYS A 115 -13.57 13.49 -37.78
CA LYS A 115 -14.87 13.07 -37.25
C LYS A 115 -15.08 11.55 -37.44
N PRO A 116 -15.67 10.84 -36.46
CA PRO A 116 -15.99 9.42 -36.60
C PRO A 116 -16.96 9.18 -37.77
N THR A 117 -16.86 8.00 -38.38
CA THR A 117 -17.65 7.62 -39.57
C THR A 117 -18.64 6.47 -39.32
N SER A 118 -18.47 5.78 -38.19
CA SER A 118 -19.34 4.74 -37.67
C SER A 118 -19.41 4.86 -36.14
N LEU A 119 -20.46 4.29 -35.56
CA LEU A 119 -20.65 4.07 -34.14
C LEU A 119 -21.25 2.68 -33.97
N ASP A 120 -20.68 1.86 -33.09
CA ASP A 120 -21.29 0.59 -32.72
C ASP A 120 -22.05 0.77 -31.39
N LEU A 121 -23.20 0.12 -31.26
CA LEU A 121 -24.00 0.05 -30.03
C LEU A 121 -24.14 -1.40 -29.61
N ALA A 122 -24.03 -1.68 -28.31
CA ALA A 122 -24.31 -2.97 -27.68
C ALA A 122 -25.39 -2.79 -26.59
N GLY A 123 -26.13 -3.85 -26.29
CA GLY A 123 -27.12 -3.85 -25.22
C GLY A 123 -27.66 -5.24 -24.91
N ALA A 124 -28.46 -5.33 -23.85
CA ALA A 124 -29.03 -6.58 -23.37
C ALA A 124 -30.54 -6.44 -23.09
N LEU A 125 -31.27 -7.53 -23.33
CA LEU A 125 -32.66 -7.73 -22.91
C LEU A 125 -32.67 -8.53 -21.60
N SER A 126 -33.36 -8.05 -20.56
CA SER A 126 -33.49 -8.78 -19.30
C SER A 126 -34.44 -9.96 -19.44
N ILE A 127 -33.87 -11.15 -19.61
CA ILE A 127 -34.59 -12.43 -19.77
C ILE A 127 -33.70 -13.61 -19.35
N THR A 128 -34.34 -14.75 -19.08
CA THR A 128 -33.69 -16.04 -18.92
C THR A 128 -32.99 -16.50 -20.19
N HIS A 129 -31.82 -17.11 -19.98
CA HIS A 129 -30.97 -17.68 -21.01
C HIS A 129 -31.76 -18.74 -21.83
N GLU A 130 -31.51 -18.81 -23.14
CA GLU A 130 -32.25 -19.53 -24.18
C GLU A 130 -33.50 -18.81 -24.74
N GLN A 131 -34.12 -17.84 -24.04
CA GLN A 131 -35.32 -17.17 -24.57
C GLN A 131 -35.03 -16.06 -25.59
N GLY A 132 -33.82 -15.49 -25.61
CA GLY A 132 -33.53 -14.24 -26.35
C GLY A 132 -33.66 -14.34 -27.87
N ALA A 133 -33.42 -15.52 -28.45
CA ALA A 133 -33.60 -15.77 -29.88
C ALA A 133 -35.07 -15.68 -30.35
N GLN A 134 -36.03 -15.48 -29.43
CA GLN A 134 -37.43 -15.20 -29.75
C GLN A 134 -37.72 -13.71 -30.00
N PHE A 135 -36.79 -12.80 -29.69
CA PHE A 135 -37.00 -11.35 -29.77
C PHE A 135 -36.21 -10.71 -30.92
N ASP A 136 -36.91 -9.86 -31.67
CA ASP A 136 -36.29 -8.93 -32.62
C ASP A 136 -36.24 -7.54 -31.99
N ILE A 137 -35.06 -6.92 -32.04
CA ILE A 137 -34.78 -5.59 -31.50
C ILE A 137 -34.71 -4.61 -32.66
N GLN A 138 -35.55 -3.58 -32.64
CA GLN A 138 -35.57 -2.51 -33.64
C GLN A 138 -35.06 -1.21 -33.05
N LEU A 139 -34.14 -0.56 -33.78
CA LEU A 139 -33.61 0.77 -33.50
C LEU A 139 -34.05 1.71 -34.61
N CYS A 140 -34.61 2.87 -34.26
CA CYS A 140 -35.11 3.87 -35.21
C CYS A 140 -34.69 5.31 -34.84
N ALA A 141 -34.48 6.17 -35.83
CA ALA A 141 -34.40 7.62 -35.68
C ALA A 141 -35.16 8.32 -36.83
N ASP A 142 -36.19 9.09 -36.49
CA ASP A 142 -37.22 9.61 -37.41
C ASP A 142 -37.78 8.50 -38.33
N LYS A 143 -37.31 8.39 -39.57
CA LYS A 143 -37.76 7.40 -40.58
C LYS A 143 -36.73 6.34 -40.92
N VAL A 144 -35.52 6.43 -40.36
CA VAL A 144 -34.47 5.42 -40.53
C VAL A 144 -34.65 4.39 -39.43
N CYS A 145 -34.80 3.11 -39.79
CA CYS A 145 -34.91 2.01 -38.85
C CYS A 145 -34.02 0.83 -39.29
N VAL A 146 -33.48 0.11 -38.32
CA VAL A 146 -32.80 -1.18 -38.50
C VAL A 146 -33.34 -2.16 -37.46
N THR A 147 -33.49 -3.43 -37.84
CA THR A 147 -33.89 -4.51 -36.93
C THR A 147 -32.81 -5.57 -36.89
N GLN A 148 -32.49 -6.02 -35.69
CA GLN A 148 -31.51 -7.06 -35.41
C GLN A 148 -32.10 -8.02 -34.37
N SER A 149 -32.02 -9.33 -34.60
CA SER A 149 -32.46 -10.32 -33.61
C SER A 149 -31.46 -10.40 -32.45
N ALA A 150 -31.98 -10.54 -31.23
CA ALA A 150 -31.15 -10.80 -30.05
C ALA A 150 -30.56 -12.23 -30.10
N LEU A 151 -29.46 -12.42 -29.40
CA LEU A 151 -28.83 -13.73 -29.17
C LEU A 151 -29.60 -14.51 -28.08
N ALA A 152 -29.25 -15.78 -27.89
CA ALA A 152 -29.94 -16.66 -26.93
C ALA A 152 -29.80 -16.21 -25.46
N ASP A 153 -28.77 -15.42 -25.15
CA ASP A 153 -28.49 -14.79 -23.86
C ASP A 153 -29.18 -13.42 -23.68
N GLY A 154 -29.96 -12.96 -24.67
CA GLY A 154 -30.62 -11.65 -24.67
C GLY A 154 -29.75 -10.49 -25.16
N SER A 155 -28.47 -10.69 -25.46
CA SER A 155 -27.59 -9.63 -25.97
C SER A 155 -27.88 -9.28 -27.43
N PHE A 156 -27.64 -8.02 -27.81
CA PHE A 156 -27.78 -7.52 -29.17
C PHE A 156 -26.76 -6.41 -29.47
N GLY A 157 -26.59 -6.08 -30.75
CA GLY A 157 -25.76 -4.94 -31.14
C GLY A 157 -26.01 -4.45 -32.55
N PHE A 158 -25.77 -3.15 -32.78
CA PHE A 158 -25.99 -2.46 -34.04
C PHE A 158 -24.70 -1.77 -34.49
N LYS A 159 -24.33 -1.93 -35.77
CA LYS A 159 -23.21 -1.20 -36.38
C LYS A 159 -23.74 -0.06 -37.25
N LEU A 160 -23.66 1.17 -36.75
CA LEU A 160 -24.29 2.34 -37.36
C LEU A 160 -23.29 3.15 -38.18
N LYS A 161 -23.47 3.18 -39.50
CA LYS A 161 -22.73 4.10 -40.35
C LYS A 161 -23.35 5.50 -40.24
N LEU A 162 -22.66 6.42 -39.57
CA LEU A 162 -23.19 7.74 -39.20
C LEU A 162 -23.72 8.54 -40.40
N SER A 163 -23.11 8.38 -41.59
CA SER A 163 -23.55 9.01 -42.83
C SER A 163 -24.92 8.56 -43.36
N GLN A 164 -25.58 7.59 -42.73
CA GLN A 164 -26.88 7.03 -43.12
C GLN A 164 -28.00 7.38 -42.10
N TRP A 165 -27.67 8.07 -41.01
CA TRP A 165 -28.58 8.33 -39.90
C TRP A 165 -28.67 9.82 -39.54
N PRO A 166 -29.84 10.33 -39.12
CA PRO A 166 -29.98 11.71 -38.66
C PRO A 166 -29.23 11.90 -37.32
N GLN A 167 -28.36 12.90 -37.26
CA GLN A 167 -27.45 13.09 -36.12
C GLN A 167 -28.10 13.81 -34.92
N ASP A 168 -29.16 14.58 -35.18
CA ASP A 168 -29.82 15.49 -34.23
C ASP A 168 -31.18 14.96 -33.73
N LYS A 169 -31.57 13.73 -34.11
CA LYS A 169 -32.84 13.11 -33.70
C LYS A 169 -32.60 12.06 -32.62
N PRO A 170 -33.45 11.99 -31.57
CA PRO A 170 -33.35 10.95 -30.56
C PRO A 170 -33.62 9.59 -31.20
N LEU A 171 -32.92 8.58 -30.70
CA LEU A 171 -33.08 7.20 -31.11
C LEU A 171 -34.19 6.55 -30.28
N ARG A 172 -34.97 5.66 -30.90
CA ARG A 172 -35.96 4.81 -30.21
C ARG A 172 -35.55 3.35 -30.38
N LEU A 173 -35.46 2.63 -29.28
CA LEU A 173 -35.12 1.23 -29.21
C LEU A 173 -36.34 0.43 -28.74
N THR A 174 -36.71 -0.63 -29.42
CA THR A 174 -37.90 -1.44 -29.11
C THR A 174 -37.62 -2.93 -29.25
N ALA A 175 -38.04 -3.74 -28.27
CA ALA A 175 -38.06 -5.19 -28.39
C ALA A 175 -39.48 -5.69 -28.74
N SER A 176 -39.58 -6.62 -29.69
CA SER A 176 -40.81 -7.32 -30.06
C SER A 176 -40.55 -8.83 -30.14
N ASN A 177 -41.42 -9.65 -29.54
CA ASN A 177 -41.37 -11.10 -29.73
C ASN A 177 -41.77 -11.41 -31.19
N ARG A 178 -41.01 -12.27 -31.87
CA ARG A 178 -41.17 -12.64 -33.30
C ARG A 178 -42.55 -13.16 -33.69
N GLN A 179 -43.37 -13.62 -32.74
CA GLN A 179 -44.76 -14.02 -33.00
C GLN A 179 -45.73 -12.84 -33.11
N GLN A 180 -45.26 -11.60 -32.87
CA GLN A 180 -46.10 -10.41 -32.71
C GLN A 180 -45.45 -9.17 -33.38
N SER A 181 -46.30 -8.26 -33.89
CA SER A 181 -45.83 -7.04 -34.58
C SER A 181 -45.81 -5.78 -33.70
N ALA A 182 -46.12 -5.91 -32.41
CA ALA A 182 -46.17 -4.79 -31.47
C ALA A 182 -44.90 -4.76 -30.60
N PRO A 183 -44.36 -3.55 -30.27
CA PRO A 183 -43.26 -3.43 -29.32
C PRO A 183 -43.75 -3.72 -27.90
N ILE A 184 -43.03 -4.60 -27.21
CA ILE A 184 -43.33 -5.11 -25.86
C ILE A 184 -42.59 -4.27 -24.81
N LEU A 185 -41.32 -3.97 -25.06
CA LEU A 185 -40.52 -3.01 -24.30
C LEU A 185 -40.05 -1.89 -25.23
N SER A 186 -39.99 -0.65 -24.72
CA SER A 186 -39.37 0.45 -25.46
C SER A 186 -38.56 1.40 -24.60
N SER A 187 -37.41 1.80 -25.12
CA SER A 187 -36.49 2.78 -24.57
C SER A 187 -36.31 3.94 -25.53
N GLN A 188 -36.01 5.12 -24.99
CA GLN A 188 -35.60 6.28 -25.77
C GLN A 188 -34.16 6.63 -25.43
N LEU A 189 -33.35 6.74 -26.46
CA LEU A 189 -31.92 7.02 -26.40
C LEU A 189 -31.66 8.47 -26.87
N PRO A 190 -30.53 9.08 -26.47
CA PRO A 190 -30.07 10.36 -27.01
C PRO A 190 -29.89 10.35 -28.54
N SER A 191 -29.64 11.51 -29.14
CA SER A 191 -29.27 11.58 -30.55
C SER A 191 -27.85 11.05 -30.79
N LEU A 192 -27.51 10.70 -32.03
CA LEU A 192 -26.15 10.19 -32.35
C LEU A 192 -25.06 11.20 -32.00
N GLU A 193 -25.30 12.51 -32.16
CA GLU A 193 -24.34 13.54 -31.73
C GLU A 193 -24.18 13.66 -30.20
N GLN A 194 -25.13 13.13 -29.42
CA GLN A 194 -25.05 13.06 -27.96
C GLN A 194 -24.40 11.75 -27.51
N LEU A 195 -24.76 10.62 -28.13
CA LEU A 195 -24.13 9.32 -27.91
C LEU A 195 -22.62 9.37 -28.19
N LEU A 196 -22.19 10.03 -29.27
CA LEU A 196 -20.77 10.26 -29.60
C LEU A 196 -20.01 11.17 -28.59
N LYS A 197 -20.65 11.58 -27.49
CA LYS A 197 -20.06 12.30 -26.35
C LYS A 197 -20.27 11.53 -25.02
N GLN A 198 -20.68 10.26 -25.12
CA GLN A 198 -20.99 9.34 -24.02
C GLN A 198 -20.28 7.99 -24.15
N ASP A 199 -19.47 7.80 -25.20
CA ASP A 199 -18.38 6.83 -25.25
C ASP A 199 -17.34 7.24 -24.19
N GLN A 200 -17.28 6.50 -23.08
CA GLN A 200 -16.47 6.87 -21.91
C GLN A 200 -15.06 6.30 -21.98
N ASN A 201 -14.90 5.14 -22.62
CA ASN A 201 -13.64 4.40 -22.67
C ASN A 201 -12.80 4.69 -23.95
N GLY A 202 -13.41 5.29 -24.98
CA GLY A 202 -12.79 5.65 -26.26
C GLY A 202 -12.65 4.49 -27.26
N ASP A 203 -13.33 3.36 -27.06
CA ASP A 203 -13.21 2.17 -27.93
C ASP A 203 -14.14 2.19 -29.16
N GLY A 204 -15.15 3.07 -29.17
CA GLY A 204 -16.11 3.24 -30.27
C GLY A 204 -17.35 2.34 -30.23
N ILE A 205 -17.55 1.57 -29.15
CA ILE A 205 -18.71 0.70 -28.90
C ILE A 205 -19.44 1.16 -27.64
N ILE A 206 -20.56 1.85 -27.78
CA ILE A 206 -21.35 2.28 -26.61
C ILE A 206 -22.18 1.10 -26.08
N THR A 207 -22.00 0.82 -24.80
CA THR A 207 -22.63 -0.28 -24.06
C THR A 207 -23.73 0.19 -23.12
N GLU A 208 -24.51 -0.75 -22.58
CA GLU A 208 -25.46 -0.50 -21.50
C GLU A 208 -24.82 -0.08 -20.16
N GLN A 209 -23.50 -0.14 -20.02
CA GLN A 209 -22.79 0.40 -18.84
C GLN A 209 -22.61 1.92 -18.93
N GLU A 210 -22.50 2.46 -20.14
CA GLU A 210 -22.30 3.90 -20.41
C GLU A 210 -23.64 4.60 -20.68
N VAL A 211 -24.56 3.92 -21.36
CA VAL A 211 -25.92 4.39 -21.63
C VAL A 211 -26.92 3.33 -21.14
N PRO A 212 -27.31 3.37 -19.85
CA PRO A 212 -28.18 2.35 -19.23
C PRO A 212 -29.53 2.14 -19.92
N HIS A 213 -29.99 3.10 -20.72
CA HIS A 213 -31.18 2.98 -21.57
C HIS A 213 -31.02 1.97 -22.73
N LEU A 214 -29.84 1.39 -22.96
CA LEU A 214 -29.62 0.22 -23.82
C LEU A 214 -29.99 -1.11 -23.12
N HIS A 215 -30.10 -1.14 -21.79
CA HIS A 215 -30.59 -2.29 -21.02
C HIS A 215 -32.13 -2.36 -21.09
N LEU A 216 -32.66 -3.18 -21.99
CA LEU A 216 -34.10 -3.35 -22.20
C LEU A 216 -34.69 -4.26 -21.13
N SER A 217 -35.45 -3.67 -20.20
CA SER A 217 -36.09 -4.36 -19.08
C SER A 217 -37.51 -3.85 -18.84
N PRO A 218 -38.38 -4.62 -18.16
CA PRO A 218 -39.70 -4.16 -17.72
C PRO A 218 -39.66 -2.94 -16.78
N MET A 219 -38.49 -2.59 -16.23
CA MET A 219 -38.29 -1.39 -15.43
C MET A 219 -38.68 -0.11 -16.19
N LEU A 220 -38.29 -0.02 -17.47
CA LEU A 220 -38.67 1.09 -18.34
C LEU A 220 -40.19 1.18 -18.52
N LEU A 221 -40.86 0.04 -18.70
CA LEU A 221 -42.32 -0.04 -18.83
C LEU A 221 -43.03 0.35 -17.53
N ALA A 222 -42.55 -0.13 -16.37
CA ALA A 222 -43.10 0.23 -15.07
C ALA A 222 -43.00 1.75 -14.82
N TYR A 223 -41.81 2.34 -14.97
CA TYR A 223 -41.61 3.78 -14.77
C TYR A 223 -42.36 4.64 -15.81
N GLN A 224 -42.38 4.25 -17.09
CA GLN A 224 -43.16 4.95 -18.13
C GLN A 224 -44.67 4.94 -17.82
N SER A 225 -45.20 3.82 -17.32
CA SER A 225 -46.62 3.70 -16.96
C SER A 225 -46.96 4.50 -15.68
N LEU A 226 -46.14 4.44 -14.62
CA LEU A 226 -46.36 5.24 -13.41
C LEU A 226 -46.25 6.74 -13.69
N THR A 227 -45.22 7.19 -14.42
CA THR A 227 -45.07 8.61 -14.79
C THR A 227 -46.25 9.10 -15.63
N THR A 228 -46.72 8.29 -16.59
CA THR A 228 -47.91 8.61 -17.38
C THR A 228 -49.17 8.71 -16.52
N ALA A 229 -49.34 7.86 -15.51
CA ALA A 229 -50.46 7.92 -14.58
C ALA A 229 -50.42 9.16 -13.67
N LEU A 230 -49.24 9.52 -13.15
CA LEU A 230 -49.03 10.74 -12.37
C LEU A 230 -49.27 12.01 -13.21
N GLN A 231 -48.75 12.08 -14.45
CA GLN A 231 -49.01 13.20 -15.37
C GLN A 231 -50.51 13.39 -15.68
N LYS A 232 -51.26 12.28 -15.81
CA LYS A 232 -52.72 12.32 -16.00
C LYS A 232 -53.47 12.81 -14.75
N ARG A 233 -52.92 12.61 -13.54
CA ARG A 233 -53.53 13.00 -12.25
C ARG A 233 -53.20 14.44 -11.84
N GLU A 234 -51.91 14.80 -11.90
CA GLU A 234 -51.35 16.06 -11.37
C GLU A 234 -51.05 17.12 -12.44
N GLY A 235 -51.13 16.75 -13.73
CA GLY A 235 -50.82 17.61 -14.86
C GLY A 235 -49.31 17.72 -15.14
N ARG A 236 -48.85 18.91 -15.55
CA ARG A 236 -47.45 19.19 -15.92
C ARG A 236 -46.55 19.51 -14.72
N GLN A 237 -46.71 18.81 -13.60
CA GLN A 237 -45.83 18.90 -12.44
C GLN A 237 -44.53 18.11 -12.68
N ASP A 238 -43.53 18.30 -11.82
CA ASP A 238 -42.30 17.49 -11.84
C ASP A 238 -42.61 16.06 -11.39
N VAL A 239 -42.60 15.15 -12.35
CA VAL A 239 -43.01 13.75 -12.14
C VAL A 239 -41.95 12.96 -11.38
N ALA A 240 -40.67 13.35 -11.44
CA ALA A 240 -39.62 12.71 -10.65
C ALA A 240 -39.77 13.06 -9.16
N ALA A 241 -40.07 14.33 -8.85
CA ALA A 241 -40.42 14.75 -7.49
C ALA A 241 -41.71 14.08 -6.97
N LEU A 242 -42.69 13.82 -7.84
CA LEU A 242 -43.91 13.07 -7.48
C LEU A 242 -43.63 11.59 -7.21
N LEU A 243 -42.85 10.89 -8.05
CA LEU A 243 -42.45 9.49 -7.82
C LEU A 243 -41.72 9.27 -6.48
N VAL A 244 -41.05 10.29 -5.97
CA VAL A 244 -40.36 10.27 -4.67
C VAL A 244 -41.29 10.53 -3.48
N SER A 245 -42.42 11.21 -3.69
CA SER A 245 -43.27 11.73 -2.61
C SER A 245 -44.69 11.14 -2.54
N ASP A 246 -45.14 10.45 -3.59
CA ASP A 246 -46.48 9.87 -3.67
C ASP A 246 -46.65 8.62 -2.77
N PRO A 247 -47.76 8.46 -2.03
CA PRO A 247 -47.97 7.31 -1.14
C PRO A 247 -48.36 6.01 -1.87
N GLN A 248 -48.68 6.04 -3.17
CA GLN A 248 -49.17 4.88 -3.94
C GLN A 248 -48.35 4.61 -5.20
N LEU A 249 -47.94 5.65 -5.92
CA LEU A 249 -47.29 5.59 -7.23
C LEU A 249 -45.86 6.11 -7.14
N ASN A 250 -45.05 5.36 -6.40
CA ASN A 250 -43.66 5.74 -6.09
C ASN A 250 -42.63 4.70 -6.59
N HIS A 251 -41.36 4.99 -6.35
CA HIS A 251 -40.23 4.10 -6.64
C HIS A 251 -40.29 2.72 -5.94
N GLY A 252 -41.08 2.57 -4.86
CA GLY A 252 -41.40 1.27 -4.27
C GLY A 252 -42.31 0.47 -5.19
N MET A 253 -43.49 1.01 -5.50
CA MET A 253 -44.45 0.44 -6.46
C MET A 253 -43.81 0.19 -7.85
N ALA A 254 -42.90 1.05 -8.31
CA ALA A 254 -42.18 0.84 -9.56
C ALA A 254 -41.26 -0.40 -9.53
N ARG A 255 -40.55 -0.64 -8.41
CA ARG A 255 -39.72 -1.86 -8.21
C ARG A 255 -40.58 -3.11 -8.05
N GLU A 256 -41.67 -3.03 -7.29
CA GLU A 256 -42.67 -4.10 -7.16
C GLU A 256 -43.22 -4.51 -8.54
N LEU A 257 -43.67 -3.53 -9.33
CA LEU A 257 -44.19 -3.75 -10.67
C LEU A 257 -43.10 -4.29 -11.62
N THR A 258 -41.87 -3.79 -11.53
CA THR A 258 -40.74 -4.32 -12.33
C THR A 258 -40.51 -5.81 -12.06
N ALA A 259 -40.51 -6.23 -10.79
CA ALA A 259 -40.33 -7.64 -10.41
C ALA A 259 -41.43 -8.54 -11.00
N LEU A 260 -42.70 -8.14 -10.89
CA LEU A 260 -43.84 -8.90 -11.43
C LEU A 260 -43.78 -8.99 -12.95
N LEU A 261 -43.53 -7.88 -13.64
CA LEU A 261 -43.48 -7.86 -15.10
C LEU A 261 -42.27 -8.67 -15.63
N GLN A 262 -41.17 -8.74 -14.88
CA GLN A 262 -40.04 -9.63 -15.21
C GLN A 262 -40.45 -11.11 -15.15
N LEU A 263 -41.12 -11.55 -14.07
CA LEU A 263 -41.64 -12.93 -13.97
C LEU A 263 -42.65 -13.29 -15.08
N VAL A 264 -43.40 -12.31 -15.60
CA VAL A 264 -44.27 -12.51 -16.78
C VAL A 264 -43.45 -12.57 -18.07
N LEU A 265 -42.39 -11.77 -18.21
CA LEU A 265 -41.52 -11.75 -19.38
C LEU A 265 -40.69 -13.05 -19.51
N ASP A 266 -40.24 -13.60 -18.40
CA ASP A 266 -39.52 -14.87 -18.31
C ASP A 266 -40.43 -16.11 -18.44
N GLY A 267 -41.75 -15.94 -18.37
CA GLY A 267 -42.73 -17.02 -18.46
C GLY A 267 -42.94 -17.81 -17.16
N ASP A 268 -42.33 -17.39 -16.05
CA ASP A 268 -42.56 -17.94 -14.70
C ASP A 268 -44.02 -17.76 -14.25
N ILE A 269 -44.61 -16.61 -14.58
CA ILE A 269 -46.05 -16.36 -14.43
C ILE A 269 -46.74 -16.62 -15.79
N PRO A 270 -47.72 -17.53 -15.89
CA PRO A 270 -48.27 -18.03 -17.16
C PRO A 270 -49.28 -17.07 -17.83
N LEU A 271 -49.02 -15.76 -17.81
CA LEU A 271 -49.77 -14.75 -18.55
C LEU A 271 -49.15 -14.50 -19.94
N PRO A 272 -49.92 -14.09 -20.95
CA PRO A 272 -49.37 -13.83 -22.28
C PRO A 272 -48.41 -12.63 -22.27
N VAL A 273 -47.17 -12.81 -22.72
CA VAL A 273 -46.16 -11.73 -22.82
C VAL A 273 -46.65 -10.53 -23.67
N SER A 274 -47.58 -10.79 -24.61
CA SER A 274 -48.35 -9.77 -25.37
C SER A 274 -49.02 -8.70 -24.50
N GLU A 275 -49.42 -9.08 -23.29
CA GLU A 275 -50.28 -8.29 -22.41
C GLU A 275 -49.51 -7.58 -21.30
N ILE A 276 -48.19 -7.72 -21.22
CA ILE A 276 -47.35 -7.14 -20.16
C ILE A 276 -47.58 -5.62 -19.98
N THR A 277 -47.82 -4.89 -21.08
CA THR A 277 -48.18 -3.47 -21.08
C THR A 277 -49.59 -3.21 -20.52
N GLN A 278 -50.57 -4.06 -20.87
CA GLN A 278 -51.95 -3.95 -20.40
C GLN A 278 -52.05 -4.30 -18.92
N LEU A 279 -51.29 -5.31 -18.49
CA LEU A 279 -51.11 -5.71 -17.09
C LEU A 279 -50.49 -4.56 -16.27
N ALA A 280 -49.47 -3.90 -16.79
CA ALA A 280 -48.86 -2.73 -16.15
C ALA A 280 -49.87 -1.57 -15.97
N GLU A 281 -50.60 -1.21 -17.03
CA GLU A 281 -51.65 -0.17 -16.96
C GLU A 281 -52.79 -0.57 -16.00
N TYR A 282 -53.21 -1.84 -16.02
CA TYR A 282 -54.26 -2.38 -15.14
C TYR A 282 -53.86 -2.33 -13.67
N LEU A 283 -52.66 -2.80 -13.30
CA LEU A 283 -52.22 -2.85 -11.90
C LEU A 283 -52.10 -1.45 -11.29
N ILE A 284 -51.66 -0.47 -12.08
CA ILE A 284 -51.59 0.93 -11.66
C ILE A 284 -53.00 1.51 -11.45
N ALA A 285 -53.91 1.29 -12.40
CA ALA A 285 -55.30 1.72 -12.28
C ALA A 285 -56.02 1.04 -11.09
N TYR A 286 -55.73 -0.24 -10.84
CA TYR A 286 -56.26 -0.98 -9.70
C TYR A 286 -55.80 -0.37 -8.38
N ARG A 287 -54.50 -0.07 -8.22
CA ARG A 287 -53.96 0.52 -6.98
C ARG A 287 -54.41 1.98 -6.75
N GLN A 288 -54.69 2.73 -7.82
CA GLN A 288 -55.36 4.04 -7.72
C GLN A 288 -56.81 3.95 -7.21
N VAL A 289 -57.53 2.84 -7.50
CA VAL A 289 -58.93 2.62 -7.10
C VAL A 289 -59.03 1.92 -5.73
N GLN A 290 -58.03 1.12 -5.34
CA GLN A 290 -57.96 0.38 -4.07
C GLN A 290 -56.73 0.83 -3.25
N PRO A 291 -56.78 1.98 -2.54
CA PRO A 291 -55.70 2.44 -1.66
C PRO A 291 -55.38 1.43 -0.56
N GLY A 292 -54.24 0.74 -0.69
CA GLY A 292 -53.76 -0.25 0.27
C GLY A 292 -53.78 -1.70 -0.23
N ALA A 293 -54.44 -1.98 -1.37
CA ALA A 293 -54.27 -3.27 -2.04
C ALA A 293 -52.80 -3.47 -2.46
N ASP A 294 -52.36 -4.72 -2.48
CA ASP A 294 -51.03 -5.10 -2.95
C ASP A 294 -51.00 -5.50 -4.44
N LEU A 295 -49.81 -5.84 -4.93
CA LEU A 295 -49.60 -6.21 -6.32
C LEU A 295 -50.15 -7.62 -6.65
N GLN A 296 -50.28 -8.49 -5.64
CA GLN A 296 -50.77 -9.86 -5.76
C GLN A 296 -52.30 -9.89 -5.84
N GLU A 297 -53.01 -9.09 -5.05
CA GLU A 297 -54.47 -8.91 -5.19
C GLU A 297 -54.85 -8.39 -6.58
N GLY A 298 -54.09 -7.41 -7.09
CA GLY A 298 -54.24 -6.91 -8.46
C GLY A 298 -53.98 -7.97 -9.53
N LEU A 299 -52.88 -8.73 -9.39
CA LEU A 299 -52.52 -9.82 -10.31
C LEU A 299 -53.57 -10.93 -10.33
N LEU A 300 -54.05 -11.34 -9.15
CA LEU A 300 -55.09 -12.36 -9.01
C LEU A 300 -56.39 -11.93 -9.70
N ASN A 301 -56.76 -10.65 -9.56
CA ASN A 301 -57.93 -10.10 -10.23
C ASN A 301 -57.77 -10.09 -11.77
N TYR A 302 -56.60 -9.68 -12.27
CA TYR A 302 -56.29 -9.73 -13.71
C TYR A 302 -56.31 -11.16 -14.26
N ALA A 303 -55.67 -12.11 -13.58
CA ALA A 303 -55.64 -13.52 -13.98
C ALA A 303 -57.05 -14.14 -14.04
N VAL A 304 -57.92 -13.82 -13.08
CA VAL A 304 -59.34 -14.21 -13.09
C VAL A 304 -60.09 -13.60 -14.27
N GLN A 305 -59.84 -12.34 -14.62
CA GLN A 305 -60.45 -11.70 -15.80
C GLN A 305 -60.00 -12.34 -17.12
N GLN A 306 -58.73 -12.75 -17.22
CA GLN A 306 -58.18 -13.48 -18.37
C GLN A 306 -58.37 -15.01 -18.28
N GLY A 307 -59.16 -15.52 -17.33
CA GLY A 307 -59.46 -16.96 -17.18
C GLY A 307 -58.25 -17.86 -16.93
N THR A 308 -57.15 -17.30 -16.43
CA THR A 308 -55.85 -17.96 -16.27
C THR A 308 -55.63 -18.34 -14.80
N ALA A 309 -55.10 -19.55 -14.55
CA ALA A 309 -54.74 -20.01 -13.22
C ALA A 309 -53.26 -19.70 -12.91
N LEU A 310 -53.01 -19.08 -11.77
CA LEU A 310 -51.65 -18.77 -11.30
C LEU A 310 -51.02 -19.97 -10.56
N PRO A 311 -49.68 -20.14 -10.60
CA PRO A 311 -48.96 -21.10 -9.76
C PRO A 311 -49.23 -20.91 -8.25
N VAL A 312 -49.16 -21.99 -7.48
CA VAL A 312 -49.43 -22.00 -6.03
C VAL A 312 -48.36 -21.22 -5.25
N ASP A 313 -47.17 -21.12 -5.81
CA ASP A 313 -45.96 -20.49 -5.30
C ASP A 313 -45.75 -19.04 -5.80
N THR A 314 -46.66 -18.49 -6.61
CA THR A 314 -46.58 -17.13 -7.19
C THR A 314 -46.25 -16.05 -6.16
N GLU A 315 -46.85 -16.12 -4.97
CA GLU A 315 -46.59 -15.22 -3.84
C GLU A 315 -45.13 -15.26 -3.38
N THR A 316 -44.55 -16.46 -3.27
CA THR A 316 -43.15 -16.66 -2.85
C THR A 316 -42.18 -16.23 -3.95
N MET A 317 -42.50 -16.51 -5.22
CA MET A 317 -41.71 -16.06 -6.38
C MET A 317 -41.69 -14.54 -6.48
N LEU A 318 -42.86 -13.88 -6.35
CA LEU A 318 -42.97 -12.43 -6.36
C LEU A 318 -42.24 -11.79 -5.17
N ALA A 319 -42.43 -12.30 -3.95
CA ALA A 319 -41.74 -11.78 -2.77
C ALA A 319 -40.20 -11.90 -2.90
N ALA A 320 -39.70 -13.00 -3.48
CA ALA A 320 -38.28 -13.17 -3.78
C ALA A 320 -37.79 -12.17 -4.85
N ALA A 321 -38.52 -12.01 -5.95
CA ALA A 321 -38.16 -11.09 -7.03
C ALA A 321 -38.18 -9.62 -6.57
N VAL A 322 -39.18 -9.21 -5.76
CA VAL A 322 -39.25 -7.88 -5.14
C VAL A 322 -38.06 -7.65 -4.21
N LYS A 323 -37.66 -8.65 -3.41
CA LYS A 323 -36.47 -8.56 -2.56
C LYS A 323 -35.19 -8.39 -3.37
N THR A 324 -35.04 -9.09 -4.50
CA THR A 324 -33.90 -8.91 -5.42
C THR A 324 -33.89 -7.51 -6.03
N MET A 325 -35.06 -6.99 -6.45
CA MET A 325 -35.20 -5.62 -6.96
C MET A 325 -34.95 -4.53 -5.91
N ALA A 326 -35.06 -4.87 -4.62
CA ALA A 326 -34.71 -3.98 -3.51
C ALA A 326 -33.20 -3.99 -3.16
N ALA A 327 -32.45 -4.99 -3.63
CA ALA A 327 -31.02 -5.20 -3.35
C ALA A 327 -30.21 -5.44 -4.64
N LEU A 328 -30.41 -4.58 -5.64
CA LEU A 328 -29.69 -4.62 -6.92
C LEU A 328 -28.20 -4.29 -6.70
N ASP A 329 -27.30 -5.15 -7.18
CA ASP A 329 -25.85 -4.88 -7.19
C ASP A 329 -25.57 -3.61 -8.01
N THR A 330 -24.93 -2.64 -7.36
CA THR A 330 -24.61 -1.30 -7.89
C THR A 330 -23.80 -1.29 -9.19
N ARG A 331 -23.14 -2.40 -9.54
CA ARG A 331 -22.39 -2.58 -10.79
C ARG A 331 -23.27 -2.96 -11.99
N THR A 332 -24.53 -3.31 -11.77
CA THR A 332 -25.40 -3.81 -12.83
C THR A 332 -25.96 -2.68 -13.69
N PRO A 333 -26.10 -2.87 -15.03
CA PRO A 333 -26.88 -1.95 -15.88
C PRO A 333 -28.32 -1.75 -15.39
N ALA A 334 -28.89 -2.75 -14.71
CA ALA A 334 -30.18 -2.64 -14.02
C ALA A 334 -30.17 -1.59 -12.90
N TYR A 335 -29.15 -1.55 -12.04
CA TYR A 335 -29.01 -0.51 -11.01
C TYR A 335 -28.75 0.87 -11.63
N GLN A 336 -27.85 0.95 -12.62
CA GLN A 336 -27.58 2.22 -13.30
C GLN A 336 -28.84 2.79 -13.98
N LEU A 337 -29.62 1.94 -14.65
CA LEU A 337 -30.91 2.29 -15.25
C LEU A 337 -31.93 2.72 -14.18
N HIS A 338 -32.03 1.96 -13.08
CA HIS A 338 -32.90 2.29 -11.94
C HIS A 338 -32.60 3.70 -11.39
N ALA A 339 -31.32 4.06 -11.28
CA ALA A 339 -30.87 5.34 -10.78
C ALA A 339 -31.27 6.53 -11.68
N THR A 340 -31.42 6.32 -13.01
CA THR A 340 -31.80 7.41 -13.95
C THR A 340 -33.19 8.00 -13.69
N PHE A 341 -34.09 7.27 -13.04
CA PHE A 341 -35.47 7.72 -12.79
C PHE A 341 -35.62 8.66 -11.58
N TYR A 342 -34.57 8.84 -10.77
CA TYR A 342 -34.60 9.67 -9.55
C TYR A 342 -34.15 11.11 -9.82
N PRO A 343 -34.59 12.09 -9.01
CA PRO A 343 -34.07 13.46 -9.07
C PRO A 343 -32.56 13.48 -8.87
N HIS A 344 -31.82 14.08 -9.82
CA HIS A 344 -30.36 14.23 -9.70
C HIS A 344 -30.01 15.57 -9.04
N ARG A 345 -29.18 15.52 -8.00
CA ARG A 345 -28.57 16.68 -7.35
C ARG A 345 -27.23 16.97 -8.01
N GLN A 346 -26.94 18.24 -8.27
CA GLN A 346 -25.71 18.68 -8.93
C GLN A 346 -25.00 19.73 -8.10
N LEU A 347 -23.66 19.71 -8.15
CA LEU A 347 -22.80 20.71 -7.54
C LEU A 347 -21.52 20.83 -8.37
N THR A 348 -21.14 22.06 -8.74
CA THR A 348 -19.83 22.35 -9.32
C THR A 348 -18.82 22.60 -8.20
N LEU A 349 -17.66 21.98 -8.27
CA LEU A 349 -16.55 22.14 -7.34
C LEU A 349 -15.39 22.83 -8.05
N GLN A 350 -14.96 24.00 -7.53
CA GLN A 350 -13.84 24.76 -8.08
C GLN A 350 -12.72 24.94 -7.04
N GLY A 351 -11.50 24.53 -7.39
CA GLY A 351 -10.37 24.52 -6.48
C GLY A 351 -9.00 24.52 -7.16
N ILE A 352 -7.96 24.28 -6.36
CA ILE A 352 -6.56 24.22 -6.80
C ILE A 352 -5.80 23.04 -6.20
N PHE A 353 -4.73 22.64 -6.88
CA PHE A 353 -3.71 21.71 -6.40
C PHE A 353 -2.28 22.33 -6.54
N PRO A 354 -1.19 21.66 -6.11
CA PRO A 354 0.15 22.22 -6.21
C PRO A 354 0.61 22.33 -7.67
N SER A 355 1.12 23.50 -8.09
CA SER A 355 1.52 23.79 -9.48
C SER A 355 2.78 23.07 -9.97
N ARG A 356 3.29 22.09 -9.22
CA ARG A 356 4.43 21.23 -9.55
C ARG A 356 4.03 19.94 -10.28
N LEU A 357 2.77 19.51 -10.15
CA LEU A 357 2.24 18.34 -10.85
C LEU A 357 2.30 18.57 -12.37
N GLY A 358 2.66 17.53 -13.13
CA GLY A 358 2.95 17.62 -14.56
C GLY A 358 1.81 17.15 -15.46
N GLU A 359 1.18 16.03 -15.08
CA GLU A 359 0.08 15.40 -15.80
C GLU A 359 -1.04 15.00 -14.80
N PRO A 360 -1.67 15.99 -14.11
CA PRO A 360 -2.66 15.76 -13.07
C PRO A 360 -4.08 15.49 -13.61
N THR A 361 -4.71 14.46 -13.08
CA THR A 361 -6.14 14.14 -13.28
C THR A 361 -6.90 14.27 -11.98
N VAL A 362 -7.95 15.11 -11.97
CA VAL A 362 -8.79 15.38 -10.79
C VAL A 362 -10.04 14.51 -10.83
N MET A 363 -10.27 13.75 -9.77
CA MET A 363 -11.36 12.78 -9.62
C MET A 363 -12.07 13.01 -8.28
N VAL A 364 -13.26 12.42 -8.14
CA VAL A 364 -13.98 12.36 -6.87
C VAL A 364 -14.28 10.91 -6.54
N GLU A 365 -13.87 10.47 -5.35
CA GLU A 365 -14.30 9.19 -4.78
C GLU A 365 -15.47 9.42 -3.81
N ILE A 366 -16.46 8.53 -3.84
CA ILE A 366 -17.52 8.43 -2.83
C ILE A 366 -17.30 7.19 -1.96
N GLY A 367 -17.57 7.35 -0.67
CA GLY A 367 -17.38 6.34 0.36
C GLY A 367 -15.91 6.03 0.66
N ALA A 368 -15.64 5.41 1.81
CA ALA A 368 -14.28 5.08 2.27
C ALA A 368 -14.05 3.62 2.69
N LYS A 369 -15.10 2.77 2.73
CA LYS A 369 -15.06 1.41 3.30
C LYS A 369 -15.08 0.32 2.21
N PRO A 370 -13.97 -0.41 1.97
CA PRO A 370 -13.87 -1.50 0.99
C PRO A 370 -15.00 -2.52 1.07
N ASN A 371 -15.63 -2.77 -0.08
CA ASN A 371 -16.56 -3.88 -0.29
C ASN A 371 -16.40 -4.42 -1.71
N HIS A 372 -15.38 -5.25 -1.94
CA HIS A 372 -15.09 -5.84 -3.25
C HIS A 372 -14.87 -7.36 -3.14
N ASP A 373 -14.93 -8.03 -4.29
CA ASP A 373 -14.78 -9.49 -4.45
C ASP A 373 -13.44 -10.06 -3.97
N GLY A 374 -12.37 -9.26 -4.02
CA GLY A 374 -11.07 -9.59 -3.41
C GLY A 374 -11.05 -9.66 -1.87
N LEU A 375 -12.16 -9.39 -1.17
CA LEU A 375 -12.28 -9.64 0.27
C LEU A 375 -12.82 -11.04 0.54
N ASN A 376 -12.44 -11.62 1.69
CA ASN A 376 -13.01 -12.89 2.14
C ASN A 376 -14.55 -12.83 2.18
N GLN A 377 -15.22 -13.93 1.78
CA GLN A 377 -16.69 -14.10 1.75
C GLN A 377 -17.43 -13.68 3.03
N TYR A 378 -16.76 -13.67 4.19
CA TYR A 378 -17.33 -13.17 5.44
C TYR A 378 -17.50 -11.64 5.43
N TYR A 379 -16.55 -10.90 4.85
CA TYR A 379 -16.52 -9.43 4.82
C TYR A 379 -17.15 -8.85 3.55
N PHE A 380 -16.98 -9.49 2.38
CA PHE A 380 -17.69 -9.07 1.16
C PHE A 380 -19.21 -9.23 1.34
N LYS A 381 -19.97 -8.24 0.89
CA LYS A 381 -21.43 -8.17 0.98
C LYS A 381 -21.96 -7.73 -0.40
N PRO A 382 -22.41 -8.66 -1.25
CA PRO A 382 -22.99 -8.35 -2.57
C PRO A 382 -24.17 -7.37 -2.49
N GLU A 383 -24.88 -7.35 -1.36
CA GLU A 383 -26.02 -6.49 -1.07
C GLU A 383 -25.67 -5.06 -0.64
N ARG A 384 -24.41 -4.63 -0.84
CA ARG A 384 -23.91 -3.28 -0.50
C ARG A 384 -23.15 -2.67 -1.69
N PRO A 385 -23.11 -1.34 -1.82
CA PRO A 385 -22.29 -0.68 -2.84
C PRO A 385 -20.82 -1.06 -2.70
N ILE A 386 -20.10 -1.09 -3.83
CA ILE A 386 -18.64 -1.09 -3.79
C ILE A 386 -18.19 0.33 -3.47
N ARG A 387 -17.49 0.49 -2.35
CA ARG A 387 -16.83 1.75 -1.93
C ARG A 387 -15.34 1.44 -1.64
N PRO A 388 -14.42 2.42 -1.70
CA PRO A 388 -14.57 3.72 -2.37
C PRO A 388 -14.85 3.53 -3.87
N GLN A 389 -15.66 4.41 -4.46
CA GLN A 389 -16.01 4.38 -5.89
C GLN A 389 -15.62 5.71 -6.54
N ARG A 390 -14.86 5.69 -7.64
CA ARG A 390 -14.65 6.88 -8.48
C ARG A 390 -15.96 7.26 -9.18
N LEU A 391 -16.35 8.52 -9.07
CA LEU A 391 -17.57 9.06 -9.65
C LEU A 391 -17.29 9.69 -11.02
N PRO A 392 -18.18 9.53 -12.01
CA PRO A 392 -18.09 10.26 -13.27
C PRO A 392 -18.29 11.76 -13.02
N VAL A 393 -17.35 12.57 -13.50
CA VAL A 393 -17.33 14.03 -13.38
C VAL A 393 -17.66 14.69 -14.71
N ARG A 394 -18.37 15.82 -14.68
CA ARG A 394 -18.66 16.60 -15.88
C ARG A 394 -17.71 17.80 -16.02
N ALA A 395 -17.07 17.91 -17.17
CA ALA A 395 -16.19 19.02 -17.53
C ALA A 395 -16.99 20.26 -17.98
N LEU A 396 -16.31 21.43 -18.03
CA LEU A 396 -16.92 22.72 -18.41
C LEU A 396 -17.49 22.77 -19.84
N ASP A 397 -17.04 21.90 -20.74
CA ASP A 397 -17.59 21.76 -22.10
C ASP A 397 -18.80 20.80 -22.19
N GLY A 398 -19.17 20.18 -21.06
CA GLY A 398 -20.29 19.27 -20.94
C GLY A 398 -19.96 17.79 -21.12
N GLN A 399 -18.71 17.42 -21.43
CA GLN A 399 -18.28 16.02 -21.47
C GLN A 399 -18.35 15.38 -20.08
N VAL A 400 -18.63 14.07 -20.03
CA VAL A 400 -18.61 13.25 -18.80
C VAL A 400 -17.41 12.32 -18.88
N LEU A 401 -16.60 12.28 -17.82
CA LEU A 401 -15.30 11.61 -17.77
C LEU A 401 -15.13 10.92 -16.40
N ASP A 402 -14.34 9.85 -16.32
CA ASP A 402 -13.97 9.22 -15.03
C ASP A 402 -13.01 10.09 -14.19
N GLY A 403 -12.42 11.11 -14.81
CA GLY A 403 -11.58 12.13 -14.18
C GLY A 403 -11.34 13.30 -15.12
N LEU A 404 -11.04 14.47 -14.57
CA LEU A 404 -10.76 15.71 -15.31
C LEU A 404 -9.23 15.91 -15.46
N PRO A 405 -8.62 15.62 -16.63
CA PRO A 405 -7.20 15.87 -16.86
C PRO A 405 -6.92 17.38 -17.05
N VAL A 406 -6.10 17.97 -16.19
CA VAL A 406 -5.80 19.40 -16.18
C VAL A 406 -4.47 19.66 -16.89
N LYS A 407 -4.55 20.05 -18.17
CA LYS A 407 -3.39 20.17 -19.08
C LYS A 407 -2.59 21.47 -18.95
N GLN A 408 -3.12 22.48 -18.26
CA GLN A 408 -2.46 23.79 -18.07
C GLN A 408 -2.90 24.43 -16.75
N GLY A 409 -1.93 24.95 -15.99
CA GLY A 409 -2.19 25.54 -14.66
C GLY A 409 -2.53 24.48 -13.61
N ASN A 410 -2.99 24.96 -12.45
CA ASN A 410 -3.27 24.14 -11.27
C ASN A 410 -4.72 24.28 -10.75
N GLN A 411 -5.60 24.89 -11.55
CA GLN A 411 -7.01 25.09 -11.25
C GLN A 411 -7.85 23.99 -11.89
N TYR A 412 -8.90 23.56 -11.19
CA TYR A 412 -9.90 22.65 -11.73
C TYR A 412 -11.31 23.17 -11.47
N SER A 413 -12.25 22.77 -12.32
CA SER A 413 -13.67 23.04 -12.17
C SER A 413 -14.44 21.86 -12.77
N LEU A 414 -15.11 21.09 -11.92
CA LEU A 414 -15.86 19.89 -12.30
C LEU A 414 -17.25 19.88 -11.68
N THR A 415 -18.23 19.31 -12.37
CA THR A 415 -19.60 19.19 -11.85
C THR A 415 -19.93 17.74 -11.56
N LEU A 416 -20.34 17.48 -10.31
CA LEU A 416 -20.90 16.20 -9.87
C LEU A 416 -22.41 16.15 -10.15
N ALA A 417 -22.92 14.96 -10.42
CA ALA A 417 -24.36 14.69 -10.53
C ALA A 417 -24.68 13.34 -9.87
N LEU A 418 -25.42 13.35 -8.76
CA LEU A 418 -25.77 12.13 -8.02
C LEU A 418 -27.31 12.01 -7.86
N PRO A 419 -27.91 10.83 -8.08
CA PRO A 419 -29.34 10.60 -7.87
C PRO A 419 -29.72 10.50 -6.39
N ASP A 420 -30.81 11.17 -6.03
CA ASP A 420 -31.37 11.27 -4.68
C ASP A 420 -32.28 10.07 -4.35
N LEU A 421 -31.68 8.88 -4.28
CA LEU A 421 -32.39 7.59 -4.26
C LEU A 421 -33.42 7.43 -3.12
N ASN A 422 -33.22 8.14 -2.00
CA ASN A 422 -34.06 8.03 -0.79
C ASN A 422 -34.70 9.38 -0.37
N ASN A 423 -34.65 10.43 -1.20
CA ASN A 423 -35.02 11.82 -0.84
C ASN A 423 -34.18 12.42 0.32
N THR A 424 -33.05 11.79 0.60
CA THR A 424 -32.18 12.04 1.76
C THR A 424 -31.37 13.32 1.63
N PHE A 425 -31.31 13.92 0.43
CA PHE A 425 -30.83 15.29 0.25
C PHE A 425 -31.60 16.31 1.10
N THR A 426 -32.91 16.11 1.24
CA THR A 426 -33.79 17.05 1.95
C THR A 426 -33.59 16.96 3.47
N THR A 427 -33.54 15.75 4.01
CA THR A 427 -33.31 15.50 5.45
C THR A 427 -31.87 15.78 5.85
N CYS A 428 -30.91 15.15 5.15
CA CYS A 428 -29.46 15.26 5.34
C CYS A 428 -29.02 15.07 6.79
N GLN A 429 -28.80 13.81 7.17
CA GLN A 429 -28.43 13.34 8.51
C GLN A 429 -27.09 12.56 8.48
N PRO A 430 -26.03 13.07 7.81
CA PRO A 430 -24.77 12.34 7.64
C PRO A 430 -24.16 12.02 9.00
N GLY A 431 -23.75 10.77 9.17
CA GLY A 431 -23.43 10.21 10.47
C GLY A 431 -23.79 8.72 10.60
N GLU A 432 -24.77 8.21 9.85
CA GLU A 432 -25.31 6.87 10.11
C GLU A 432 -24.45 5.71 9.57
N SER A 433 -24.05 5.70 8.28
CA SER A 433 -23.22 4.64 7.69
C SER A 433 -22.60 5.03 6.34
N GLU A 434 -21.42 4.48 6.04
CA GLU A 434 -20.75 4.52 4.72
C GLU A 434 -21.12 3.31 3.83
N THR A 435 -22.00 2.43 4.30
CA THR A 435 -22.35 1.17 3.63
C THR A 435 -23.83 1.13 3.24
N SER A 436 -24.39 2.29 2.92
CA SER A 436 -25.77 2.47 2.45
C SER A 436 -25.76 2.88 0.98
N ASP A 437 -26.89 2.71 0.28
CA ASP A 437 -27.05 3.26 -1.08
C ASP A 437 -27.26 4.80 -1.09
N ASP A 438 -26.99 5.49 0.02
CA ASP A 438 -27.28 6.91 0.18
C ASP A 438 -26.18 7.81 -0.37
N LEU A 439 -26.23 8.01 -1.68
CA LEU A 439 -25.33 8.87 -2.44
C LEU A 439 -25.34 10.35 -1.98
N MET A 440 -26.32 10.77 -1.17
CA MET A 440 -26.42 12.13 -0.66
C MET A 440 -25.64 12.33 0.65
N GLN A 441 -25.44 11.25 1.41
CA GLN A 441 -24.94 11.28 2.79
C GLN A 441 -23.55 10.64 2.97
N ASP A 442 -23.15 9.71 2.09
CA ASP A 442 -21.79 9.14 2.04
C ASP A 442 -20.69 10.22 1.92
N THR A 443 -19.51 9.97 2.49
CA THR A 443 -18.36 10.88 2.41
C THR A 443 -17.81 10.99 0.98
N LEU A 444 -17.75 12.20 0.42
CA LEU A 444 -16.97 12.51 -0.78
C LEU A 444 -15.52 12.84 -0.44
N THR A 445 -14.59 12.40 -1.29
CA THR A 445 -13.15 12.70 -1.23
C THR A 445 -12.65 13.13 -2.61
N LEU A 446 -12.02 14.30 -2.71
CA LEU A 446 -11.26 14.69 -3.89
C LEU A 446 -9.97 13.88 -3.98
N VAL A 447 -9.61 13.50 -5.20
CA VAL A 447 -8.36 12.82 -5.53
C VAL A 447 -7.71 13.53 -6.70
N VAL A 448 -6.43 13.88 -6.60
CA VAL A 448 -5.62 14.40 -7.70
C VAL A 448 -4.46 13.45 -7.90
N GLN A 449 -4.51 12.67 -8.97
CA GLN A 449 -3.47 11.70 -9.33
C GLN A 449 -2.62 12.29 -10.45
N ASP A 450 -1.29 12.34 -10.27
CA ASP A 450 -0.34 12.82 -11.27
C ASP A 450 0.39 11.65 -11.93
N GLU A 451 0.24 11.49 -13.24
CA GLU A 451 0.81 10.34 -13.97
C GLU A 451 2.34 10.37 -14.05
N LYS A 452 2.96 11.54 -13.78
CA LYS A 452 4.40 11.77 -13.93
C LYS A 452 5.20 11.50 -12.64
N SER A 453 4.68 11.88 -11.48
CA SER A 453 5.31 11.66 -10.16
C SER A 453 4.72 10.49 -9.38
N GLU A 454 3.65 9.88 -9.90
CA GLU A 454 2.87 8.81 -9.26
C GLU A 454 2.29 9.20 -7.88
N VAL A 455 2.27 10.50 -7.56
CA VAL A 455 1.68 11.03 -6.33
C VAL A 455 0.15 11.08 -6.46
N GLU A 456 -0.54 10.66 -5.40
CA GLU A 456 -1.98 10.76 -5.29
C GLU A 456 -2.32 11.69 -4.10
N LEU A 457 -2.74 12.92 -4.40
CA LEU A 457 -3.17 13.89 -3.40
C LEU A 457 -4.65 13.70 -3.07
N ARG A 458 -5.03 13.88 -1.81
CA ARG A 458 -6.42 13.65 -1.33
C ARG A 458 -6.93 14.79 -0.44
N SER A 459 -8.23 15.03 -0.49
CA SER A 459 -8.93 15.93 0.44
C SER A 459 -10.34 15.41 0.72
N VAL A 460 -10.64 15.12 1.98
CA VAL A 460 -11.96 14.62 2.42
C VAL A 460 -12.92 15.79 2.49
N LEU A 461 -14.01 15.77 1.72
CA LEU A 461 -14.98 16.86 1.69
C LEU A 461 -16.13 16.69 2.69
N GLY A 462 -16.66 15.46 2.83
CA GLY A 462 -17.91 15.19 3.55
C GLY A 462 -19.09 14.96 2.59
N SER A 463 -20.32 15.02 3.10
CA SER A 463 -21.54 14.62 2.36
C SER A 463 -21.98 15.64 1.30
N LEU A 464 -22.54 15.18 0.16
CA LEU A 464 -23.04 16.09 -0.89
C LEU A 464 -24.14 17.01 -0.34
N CYS A 465 -25.03 16.49 0.50
CA CYS A 465 -26.14 17.26 1.05
C CYS A 465 -25.71 18.38 2.01
N GLU A 466 -24.54 18.28 2.66
CA GLU A 466 -23.94 19.39 3.41
C GLU A 466 -23.11 20.33 2.53
N LEU A 467 -22.42 19.83 1.50
CA LEU A 467 -21.60 20.64 0.59
C LEU A 467 -22.44 21.64 -0.19
N VAL A 468 -23.63 21.24 -0.70
CA VAL A 468 -24.57 22.18 -1.35
C VAL A 468 -25.08 23.26 -0.37
N ARG A 469 -25.01 23.03 0.95
CA ARG A 469 -25.34 24.02 1.99
C ARG A 469 -24.19 24.98 2.29
N GLN A 470 -22.98 24.74 1.79
CA GLN A 470 -21.83 25.65 1.89
C GLN A 470 -21.76 26.67 0.74
N ASP A 471 -22.50 26.45 -0.34
CA ASP A 471 -22.74 27.46 -1.38
C ASP A 471 -23.60 28.59 -0.78
N GLY A 472 -22.91 29.61 -0.27
CA GLY A 472 -23.53 30.76 0.37
C GLY A 472 -24.12 31.75 -0.63
N ASN A 473 -23.68 31.70 -1.89
CA ASN A 473 -24.05 32.64 -2.94
C ASN A 473 -25.24 32.14 -3.79
N ARG A 474 -25.37 30.80 -3.91
CA ARG A 474 -26.41 30.01 -4.59
C ARG A 474 -26.37 30.04 -6.12
N ASP A 475 -25.18 30.11 -6.71
CA ASP A 475 -24.97 29.90 -8.15
C ASP A 475 -24.76 28.42 -8.54
N GLY A 476 -24.59 27.52 -7.56
CA GLY A 476 -24.31 26.11 -7.77
C GLY A 476 -22.82 25.77 -7.90
N ILE A 477 -21.92 26.74 -7.68
CA ILE A 477 -20.47 26.59 -7.78
C ILE A 477 -19.84 26.80 -6.41
N LEU A 478 -19.52 25.70 -5.72
CA LEU A 478 -18.78 25.77 -4.47
C LEU A 478 -17.31 26.09 -4.77
N THR A 479 -16.84 27.24 -4.29
CA THR A 479 -15.45 27.67 -4.48
C THR A 479 -14.58 27.38 -3.26
N ALA A 480 -13.26 27.30 -3.46
CA ALA A 480 -12.29 27.27 -2.37
C ALA A 480 -12.34 28.47 -1.39
N SER A 481 -13.06 29.55 -1.74
CA SER A 481 -13.27 30.70 -0.84
C SER A 481 -14.41 30.48 0.16
N GLU A 482 -15.39 29.64 -0.18
CA GLU A 482 -16.47 29.20 0.69
C GLU A 482 -16.10 27.89 1.42
N PHE A 483 -15.42 26.98 0.72
CA PHE A 483 -15.01 25.69 1.26
C PHE A 483 -13.52 25.39 1.03
N PRO A 484 -12.62 25.77 1.96
CA PRO A 484 -11.16 25.64 1.79
C PRO A 484 -10.64 24.24 1.47
N ARG A 485 -11.40 23.17 1.79
CA ARG A 485 -11.01 21.78 1.46
C ARG A 485 -11.06 21.43 -0.03
N LEU A 486 -11.54 22.35 -0.88
CA LEU A 486 -11.34 22.28 -2.34
C LEU A 486 -9.91 22.68 -2.77
N GLN A 487 -9.08 23.16 -1.85
CA GLN A 487 -7.63 23.18 -2.06
C GLN A 487 -7.07 21.80 -1.67
N VAL A 488 -6.66 21.03 -2.68
CA VAL A 488 -6.04 19.71 -2.48
C VAL A 488 -4.54 19.90 -2.39
N GLY A 489 -3.91 19.45 -1.31
CA GLY A 489 -2.51 19.73 -1.04
C GLY A 489 -1.78 18.59 -0.35
N TYR A 490 -0.51 18.80 -0.06
CA TYR A 490 0.32 17.81 0.62
C TYR A 490 -0.17 17.57 2.07
N THR A 491 -0.64 18.63 2.71
CA THR A 491 -1.19 18.64 4.08
C THR A 491 -2.57 17.99 4.14
N SER A 492 -3.48 18.25 3.18
CA SER A 492 -4.80 17.58 3.15
C SER A 492 -4.65 16.07 2.95
N THR A 493 -3.66 15.65 2.16
CA THR A 493 -3.31 14.25 1.90
C THR A 493 -2.78 13.57 3.17
N ALA A 494 -1.83 14.21 3.87
CA ALA A 494 -1.33 13.77 5.17
C ALA A 494 -2.44 13.68 6.23
N GLN A 495 -3.35 14.66 6.24
CA GLN A 495 -4.52 14.65 7.13
C GLN A 495 -5.47 13.49 6.81
N GLN A 496 -5.73 13.18 5.53
CA GLN A 496 -6.58 12.06 5.14
C GLN A 496 -5.99 10.71 5.57
N ALA A 497 -4.67 10.51 5.41
CA ALA A 497 -3.98 9.30 5.85
C ALA A 497 -4.01 9.13 7.38
N LEU A 498 -3.79 10.20 8.14
CA LEU A 498 -3.87 10.17 9.61
C LEU A 498 -5.30 10.01 10.12
N LEU A 499 -6.28 10.61 9.45
CA LEU A 499 -7.70 10.42 9.75
C LEU A 499 -8.06 8.94 9.62
N LEU A 500 -7.65 8.28 8.53
CA LEU A 500 -7.83 6.83 8.31
C LEU A 500 -7.26 5.99 9.45
N LYS A 501 -6.07 6.35 9.99
CA LYS A 501 -5.48 5.66 11.14
C LYS A 501 -6.32 5.81 12.42
N THR A 502 -6.84 7.00 12.69
CA THR A 502 -7.68 7.27 13.89
C THR A 502 -9.06 6.63 13.83
N THR A 503 -9.53 6.24 12.64
CA THR A 503 -10.88 5.72 12.40
C THR A 503 -10.91 4.19 12.26
N LEU A 504 -9.82 3.52 12.64
CA LEU A 504 -9.80 2.07 12.74
C LEU A 504 -10.32 1.62 14.11
N SER A 505 -10.89 0.43 14.18
CA SER A 505 -11.41 -0.12 15.44
C SER A 505 -10.30 -0.39 16.47
N ALA A 506 -10.61 -0.18 17.76
CA ALA A 506 -9.69 -0.48 18.86
C ALA A 506 -9.79 -1.96 19.25
N GLY A 507 -8.80 -2.77 18.87
CA GLY A 507 -8.78 -4.21 19.15
C GLY A 507 -7.49 -4.90 18.71
N MET A 508 -7.39 -6.21 18.91
CA MET A 508 -6.34 -7.04 18.30
C MET A 508 -6.67 -7.26 16.83
N GLY A 509 -6.06 -6.44 15.97
CA GLY A 509 -6.49 -6.27 14.58
C GLY A 509 -7.47 -5.11 14.48
N SER A 510 -7.03 -4.03 13.84
CA SER A 510 -7.80 -2.81 13.64
C SER A 510 -8.43 -2.83 12.25
N PHE A 511 -9.76 -2.87 12.23
CA PHE A 511 -10.58 -2.93 11.02
C PHE A 511 -10.89 -1.54 10.48
N LEU A 512 -11.20 -1.44 9.19
CA LEU A 512 -11.74 -0.21 8.59
C LEU A 512 -13.16 0.08 9.11
N ASP A 513 -13.26 1.05 10.02
CA ASP A 513 -14.52 1.53 10.58
C ASP A 513 -14.71 3.02 10.33
N TRP A 514 -14.41 3.43 9.08
CA TRP A 514 -14.84 4.73 8.57
C TRP A 514 -16.37 4.78 8.53
N GLN A 515 -16.89 5.92 8.97
CA GLN A 515 -18.30 6.25 9.11
C GLN A 515 -18.47 7.65 8.51
N ALA A 516 -19.63 7.95 7.93
CA ALA A 516 -19.91 9.30 7.47
C ALA A 516 -19.87 10.25 8.68
N TRP A 517 -19.37 11.46 8.48
CA TRP A 517 -19.35 12.48 9.53
C TRP A 517 -19.97 13.75 8.99
N THR A 518 -20.64 14.50 9.87
CA THR A 518 -20.99 15.88 9.57
C THR A 518 -19.74 16.70 9.29
N LEU A 519 -19.86 17.79 8.52
CA LEU A 519 -18.75 18.71 8.27
C LEU A 519 -18.12 19.24 9.56
N ALA A 520 -18.92 19.39 10.62
CA ALA A 520 -18.47 19.86 11.94
C ALA A 520 -17.60 18.83 12.68
N GLU A 521 -17.97 17.54 12.63
CA GLU A 521 -17.17 16.46 13.22
C GLU A 521 -15.89 16.20 12.42
N LEU A 522 -15.96 16.25 11.09
CA LEU A 522 -14.79 16.17 10.22
C LEU A 522 -13.83 17.33 10.50
N ASP A 523 -14.33 18.56 10.63
CA ASP A 523 -13.56 19.73 11.08
C ASP A 523 -12.89 19.50 12.44
N GLN A 524 -13.61 18.95 13.41
CA GLN A 524 -13.07 18.67 14.75
C GLN A 524 -11.98 17.59 14.70
N LYS A 525 -12.19 16.50 13.95
CA LYS A 525 -11.21 15.42 13.76
C LYS A 525 -9.93 15.94 13.11
N LEU A 526 -10.04 16.69 12.01
CA LEU A 526 -8.90 17.29 11.29
C LEU A 526 -8.11 18.28 12.18
N LYS A 527 -8.79 19.09 13.00
CA LYS A 527 -8.15 20.03 13.95
C LYS A 527 -7.49 19.32 15.15
N ALA A 528 -7.87 18.07 15.43
CA ALA A 528 -7.27 17.26 16.49
C ALA A 528 -6.02 16.46 16.04
N LEU A 529 -5.67 16.46 14.75
CA LEU A 529 -4.52 15.71 14.23
C LEU A 529 -3.18 16.32 14.71
N PRO A 530 -2.20 15.51 15.16
CA PRO A 530 -0.90 15.99 15.62
C PRO A 530 -0.12 16.72 14.50
N ARG A 531 0.09 18.03 14.69
CA ARG A 531 0.70 18.93 13.69
C ARG A 531 2.03 18.43 13.13
N HIS A 532 2.94 17.93 13.97
CA HIS A 532 4.28 17.54 13.49
C HIS A 532 4.23 16.28 12.62
N GLN A 533 3.39 15.30 12.95
CA GLN A 533 3.12 14.13 12.10
C GLN A 533 2.44 14.54 10.78
N VAL A 534 1.48 15.47 10.81
CA VAL A 534 0.87 16.03 9.60
C VAL A 534 1.93 16.68 8.70
N GLU A 535 2.79 17.54 9.26
CA GLU A 535 3.87 18.20 8.50
C GLU A 535 4.94 17.22 7.99
N LEU A 536 5.29 16.18 8.77
CA LEU A 536 6.26 15.16 8.38
C LEU A 536 5.76 14.32 7.20
N LEU A 537 4.52 13.84 7.26
CA LEU A 537 3.90 13.13 6.14
C LEU A 537 3.78 14.06 4.92
N ALA A 538 3.25 15.28 5.10
CA ALA A 538 3.09 16.25 4.03
C ALA A 538 4.43 16.60 3.35
N ALA A 539 5.53 16.63 4.10
CA ALA A 539 6.87 16.82 3.55
C ALA A 539 7.24 15.66 2.61
N MET A 540 6.90 14.41 2.95
CA MET A 540 7.17 13.25 2.08
C MET A 540 6.24 13.21 0.85
N VAL A 541 4.97 13.61 0.98
CA VAL A 541 4.07 13.79 -0.18
C VAL A 541 4.62 14.87 -1.13
N ALA A 542 5.09 15.99 -0.57
CA ALA A 542 5.70 17.06 -1.35
C ALA A 542 7.01 16.62 -2.03
N LEU A 543 7.83 15.81 -1.35
CA LEU A 543 9.08 15.26 -1.88
C LEU A 543 8.82 14.28 -3.05
N GLN A 544 7.81 13.41 -2.96
CA GLN A 544 7.41 12.56 -4.08
C GLN A 544 6.94 13.40 -5.28
N ALA A 545 6.08 14.40 -5.04
CA ALA A 545 5.56 15.27 -6.08
C ALA A 545 6.64 16.13 -6.78
N GLU A 546 7.73 16.46 -6.06
CA GLU A 546 8.89 17.17 -6.60
C GLU A 546 9.81 16.24 -7.41
N GLY A 547 9.93 14.97 -6.99
CA GLY A 547 10.74 13.94 -7.65
C GLY A 547 12.26 14.09 -7.51
N GLU A 548 12.74 15.18 -6.88
CA GLU A 548 14.15 15.42 -6.61
C GLU A 548 14.40 16.17 -5.29
N LEU A 549 15.60 16.00 -4.73
CA LEU A 549 16.11 16.83 -3.64
C LEU A 549 17.62 17.01 -3.79
N TRP A 550 18.12 18.23 -3.55
CA TRP A 550 19.56 18.56 -3.69
C TRP A 550 20.19 18.11 -5.02
N GLN A 551 19.45 18.20 -6.14
CA GLN A 551 19.86 17.76 -7.49
C GLN A 551 20.10 16.24 -7.61
N GLN A 552 19.49 15.42 -6.74
CA GLN A 552 19.41 13.97 -6.87
C GLN A 552 17.95 13.53 -7.01
N PRO A 553 17.64 12.55 -7.86
CA PRO A 553 16.28 12.03 -7.99
C PRO A 553 15.85 11.30 -6.70
N VAL A 554 14.56 11.38 -6.39
CA VAL A 554 13.93 10.72 -5.24
C VAL A 554 12.62 10.10 -5.71
N ASN A 555 12.46 8.79 -5.53
CA ASN A 555 11.18 8.09 -5.63
C ASN A 555 11.01 7.25 -4.37
N LEU A 556 9.97 7.52 -3.59
CA LEU A 556 9.73 6.91 -2.28
C LEU A 556 8.93 5.60 -2.37
N ILE A 557 8.43 5.24 -3.55
CA ILE A 557 7.55 4.08 -3.75
C ILE A 557 8.35 2.77 -3.70
N GLU A 558 8.11 1.94 -2.68
CA GLU A 558 8.65 0.57 -2.57
C GLU A 558 7.64 -0.53 -2.95
N GLY A 559 6.42 -0.14 -3.35
CA GLY A 559 5.28 -1.02 -3.55
C GLY A 559 4.56 -0.79 -4.89
N THR A 560 3.22 -0.82 -4.86
CA THR A 560 2.37 -0.63 -6.05
C THR A 560 2.23 0.84 -6.45
N ASP A 561 2.21 1.75 -5.48
CA ASP A 561 1.86 3.16 -5.65
C ASP A 561 2.22 3.96 -4.38
N PHE A 562 2.23 5.29 -4.49
CA PHE A 562 2.58 6.16 -3.36
C PHE A 562 1.52 6.20 -2.24
N ARG A 563 0.24 5.90 -2.51
CA ARG A 563 -0.81 5.86 -1.48
C ARG A 563 -0.57 4.70 -0.52
N GLN A 564 -0.26 3.50 -1.02
CA GLN A 564 0.10 2.36 -0.17
C GLN A 564 1.42 2.62 0.58
N GLN A 565 2.40 3.30 -0.05
CA GLN A 565 3.62 3.71 0.63
C GLN A 565 3.32 4.63 1.84
N LEU A 566 2.55 5.70 1.62
CA LEU A 566 2.14 6.66 2.66
C LEU A 566 1.37 5.99 3.81
N LEU A 567 0.50 5.04 3.48
CA LEU A 567 -0.26 4.26 4.45
C LEU A 567 0.61 3.24 5.21
N SER A 568 1.63 2.66 4.57
CA SER A 568 2.55 1.71 5.21
C SER A 568 3.32 2.31 6.38
N TRP A 569 3.72 3.59 6.28
CA TRP A 569 4.35 4.35 7.38
C TRP A 569 3.42 4.59 8.59
N LEU A 570 2.10 4.44 8.40
CA LEU A 570 1.10 4.44 9.47
C LEU A 570 0.71 3.03 9.92
N GLU A 571 1.45 2.00 9.51
CA GLU A 571 1.15 0.58 9.71
C GLU A 571 -0.20 0.16 9.07
N ILE A 572 -0.65 0.82 8.00
CA ILE A 572 -1.90 0.50 7.30
C ILE A 572 -1.57 -0.26 6.00
N ASN A 573 -2.13 -1.45 5.86
CA ASN A 573 -2.13 -2.26 4.64
C ASN A 573 -3.58 -2.46 4.17
N MET A 574 -3.97 -1.76 3.11
CA MET A 574 -5.33 -1.83 2.56
C MET A 574 -5.62 -3.14 1.80
N ALA A 575 -4.58 -3.91 1.44
CA ALA A 575 -4.71 -5.15 0.66
C ALA A 575 -4.88 -6.43 1.52
N ASN A 576 -5.17 -6.30 2.81
CA ASN A 576 -5.36 -7.46 3.69
C ASN A 576 -6.76 -8.09 3.53
N GLU A 577 -6.81 -9.32 3.01
CA GLU A 577 -8.01 -10.14 2.74
C GLU A 577 -9.02 -10.20 3.91
N TYR A 578 -8.54 -10.09 5.15
CA TYR A 578 -9.33 -10.20 6.38
C TYR A 578 -9.85 -8.85 6.90
N SER A 579 -9.74 -7.76 6.13
CA SER A 579 -10.15 -6.38 6.50
C SER A 579 -9.46 -5.79 7.75
N THR A 580 -8.54 -6.50 8.39
CA THR A 580 -7.68 -6.04 9.49
C THR A 580 -6.50 -5.23 8.94
N VAL A 581 -6.77 -4.00 8.49
CA VAL A 581 -5.77 -3.19 7.78
C VAL A 581 -4.62 -2.69 8.66
N SER A 582 -4.73 -2.72 9.99
CA SER A 582 -3.63 -2.33 10.87
C SER A 582 -3.56 -3.14 12.17
N ARG A 583 -2.44 -3.02 12.88
CA ARG A 583 -2.23 -3.61 14.22
C ARG A 583 -2.92 -2.84 15.34
N ASN A 584 -3.17 -1.54 15.14
CA ASN A 584 -3.75 -0.60 16.09
C ASN A 584 -4.33 0.61 15.34
N ASN A 585 -5.07 1.46 16.06
CA ASN A 585 -5.64 2.72 15.58
C ASN A 585 -4.93 3.97 16.14
N GLN A 586 -3.70 3.81 16.65
CA GLN A 586 -2.93 4.89 17.27
C GLN A 586 -2.04 5.57 16.23
N ILE A 587 -2.10 6.91 16.12
CA ILE A 587 -1.12 7.65 15.31
C ILE A 587 0.28 7.37 15.86
N PRO A 588 1.25 6.95 15.03
CA PRO A 588 2.62 6.73 15.49
C PRO A 588 3.21 7.98 16.15
N ASP A 589 4.03 7.77 17.18
CA ASP A 589 4.89 8.83 17.68
C ASP A 589 5.90 9.27 16.60
N LEU A 590 6.37 10.51 16.72
CA LEU A 590 7.15 11.17 15.69
C LEU A 590 8.46 10.40 15.40
N PHE A 591 9.08 9.80 16.41
CA PHE A 591 10.32 9.04 16.26
C PHE A 591 10.11 7.72 15.49
N LYS A 592 9.03 6.98 15.75
CA LYS A 592 8.68 5.80 14.94
C LYS A 592 8.39 6.17 13.49
N LEU A 593 7.68 7.29 13.27
CA LEU A 593 7.35 7.74 11.92
C LEU A 593 8.60 8.21 11.16
N GLU A 594 9.48 8.99 11.80
CA GLU A 594 10.78 9.37 11.25
C GLU A 594 11.63 8.13 10.94
N SER A 595 11.63 7.10 11.80
CA SER A 595 12.37 5.86 11.57
C SER A 595 11.82 5.06 10.38
N ALA A 596 10.50 4.93 10.25
CA ALA A 596 9.85 4.21 9.14
C ALA A 596 10.06 4.92 7.77
N ILE A 597 10.17 6.24 7.77
CA ILE A 597 10.55 7.04 6.60
C ILE A 597 12.06 6.92 6.34
N ALA A 598 12.89 6.95 7.38
CA ALA A 598 14.34 6.88 7.29
C ALA A 598 14.88 5.57 6.69
N ASP A 599 14.14 4.47 6.77
CA ASP A 599 14.52 3.16 6.23
C ASP A 599 14.25 3.01 4.70
N ASN A 600 13.54 3.97 4.08
CA ASN A 600 13.07 3.92 2.70
C ASN A 600 14.24 3.95 1.67
N SER A 601 14.25 2.98 0.76
CA SER A 601 15.26 2.81 -0.31
C SER A 601 15.43 4.05 -1.21
N GLY A 602 14.35 4.78 -1.48
CA GLY A 602 14.34 6.00 -2.29
C GLY A 602 15.24 7.12 -1.76
N LEU A 603 15.50 7.13 -0.45
CA LEU A 603 16.42 8.08 0.19
C LEU A 603 17.88 7.63 0.15
N GLY A 604 18.16 6.37 -0.22
CA GLY A 604 19.51 5.79 -0.26
C GLY A 604 20.47 6.55 -1.17
N PRO A 605 20.17 6.74 -2.47
CA PRO A 605 21.03 7.49 -3.39
C PRO A 605 21.31 8.92 -2.90
N LEU A 606 20.29 9.61 -2.39
CA LEU A 606 20.38 10.95 -1.83
C LEU A 606 21.34 11.02 -0.62
N LEU A 607 21.24 10.07 0.32
CA LEU A 607 22.09 10.00 1.51
C LEU A 607 23.51 9.52 1.20
N ASN A 608 23.69 8.62 0.24
CA ASN A 608 24.99 8.18 -0.25
C ASN A 608 25.76 9.33 -0.92
N ALA A 609 25.07 10.21 -1.66
CA ALA A 609 25.65 11.41 -2.27
C ALA A 609 25.93 12.57 -1.27
N ASN A 610 25.38 12.50 -0.05
CA ASN A 610 25.47 13.56 0.96
C ASN A 610 25.86 12.96 2.33
N PRO A 611 27.13 12.57 2.54
CA PRO A 611 27.56 11.82 3.73
C PRO A 611 27.44 12.61 5.05
N ASP A 612 27.40 13.95 4.96
CA ASP A 612 27.16 14.89 6.05
C ASP A 612 25.70 14.91 6.54
N LYS A 613 24.76 14.44 5.72
CA LYS A 613 23.31 14.56 5.92
C LYS A 613 22.66 13.23 6.30
N ASN A 614 21.53 13.36 6.98
CA ASN A 614 20.66 12.29 7.46
C ASN A 614 19.19 12.70 7.31
N ILE A 615 18.27 11.87 7.80
CA ILE A 615 16.82 12.09 7.67
C ILE A 615 16.36 13.48 8.16
N SER A 616 16.95 14.05 9.22
CA SER A 616 16.57 15.38 9.74
C SER A 616 16.79 16.50 8.72
N HIS A 617 17.83 16.39 7.89
CA HIS A 617 18.10 17.34 6.81
C HIS A 617 17.09 17.18 5.66
N ILE A 618 16.72 15.94 5.33
CA ILE A 618 15.73 15.62 4.30
C ILE A 618 14.36 16.17 4.71
N ILE A 619 13.89 15.88 5.93
CA ILE A 619 12.61 16.41 6.46
C ILE A 619 12.62 17.94 6.46
N LYS A 620 13.73 18.58 6.89
CA LYS A 620 13.83 20.06 6.90
C LYS A 620 13.72 20.67 5.50
N ALA A 621 14.35 20.06 4.50
CA ALA A 621 14.30 20.53 3.12
C ALA A 621 12.94 20.26 2.46
N ALA A 622 12.41 19.05 2.65
CA ALA A 622 11.12 18.61 2.12
C ALA A 622 9.93 19.39 2.72
N ALA A 623 9.95 19.72 4.01
CA ALA A 623 8.96 20.63 4.61
C ALA A 623 9.03 22.05 4.01
N GLY A 624 10.20 22.43 3.49
CA GLY A 624 10.39 23.66 2.71
C GLY A 624 9.64 23.67 1.37
N LEU A 625 9.26 22.50 0.82
CA LEU A 625 8.43 22.38 -0.39
C LEU A 625 6.95 22.70 -0.08
N ILE A 626 6.44 22.27 1.08
CA ILE A 626 5.05 22.57 1.53
C ILE A 626 4.79 24.08 1.54
N ARG A 627 5.76 24.88 2.02
CA ARG A 627 5.68 26.34 2.05
C ARG A 627 5.56 26.98 0.66
N ASN A 628 5.96 26.28 -0.40
CA ASN A 628 5.87 26.74 -1.78
C ASN A 628 4.56 26.29 -2.46
N SER A 629 3.70 25.54 -1.77
CA SER A 629 2.42 25.05 -2.30
C SER A 629 1.28 26.04 -2.04
N GLU A 630 0.66 26.51 -3.13
CA GLU A 630 -0.47 27.45 -3.09
C GLU A 630 -1.71 26.86 -2.42
N SER A 631 -1.97 25.56 -2.60
CA SER A 631 -3.13 24.86 -2.03
C SER A 631 -2.96 24.44 -0.57
N ASP A 632 -1.72 24.48 -0.05
CA ASP A 632 -1.43 24.26 1.37
C ASP A 632 -1.43 25.57 2.18
N ALA A 633 -1.30 26.73 1.53
CA ALA A 633 -1.04 28.02 2.17
C ALA A 633 -2.10 28.43 3.22
N LEU A 634 -3.38 28.08 3.00
CA LEU A 634 -4.47 28.39 3.94
C LEU A 634 -4.35 27.65 5.29
N LEU A 635 -3.59 26.56 5.36
CA LEU A 635 -3.40 25.75 6.57
C LEU A 635 -2.26 26.28 7.46
N TYR A 636 -1.45 27.23 6.98
CA TYR A 636 -0.32 27.81 7.72
C TYR A 636 -0.41 29.35 7.85
N PRO A 637 -1.50 29.92 8.41
CA PRO A 637 -1.65 31.37 8.54
C PRO A 637 -0.65 32.00 9.52
N GLY A 638 -0.32 33.28 9.27
CA GLY A 638 0.52 34.09 10.16
C GLY A 638 2.00 33.72 10.13
N THR A 639 2.61 33.53 11.31
CA THR A 639 4.03 33.16 11.45
C THR A 639 4.27 31.64 11.41
N SER A 640 3.23 30.86 11.09
CA SER A 640 3.30 29.40 11.04
C SER A 640 4.15 28.95 9.84
N THR A 641 5.30 28.31 10.09
CA THR A 641 6.18 27.81 9.02
C THR A 641 6.28 26.28 9.10
N PRO A 642 5.97 25.54 8.01
CA PRO A 642 6.16 24.09 7.97
C PRO A 642 7.61 23.67 8.26
N GLY A 643 7.79 22.59 9.02
CA GLY A 643 9.11 22.08 9.40
C GLY A 643 9.89 23.00 10.35
N SER A 644 9.26 24.01 10.95
CA SER A 644 9.91 24.90 11.92
C SER A 644 10.42 24.16 13.17
N TRP A 645 9.70 23.13 13.61
CA TRP A 645 10.08 22.24 14.72
C TRP A 645 11.31 21.37 14.44
N VAL A 646 11.60 21.08 13.16
CA VAL A 646 12.72 20.20 12.76
C VAL A 646 14.05 20.91 13.03
N THR A 647 14.91 20.32 13.84
CA THR A 647 16.29 20.79 14.06
C THR A 647 17.25 19.82 13.37
N PRO A 648 17.89 20.19 12.24
CA PRO A 648 18.87 19.32 11.60
C PRO A 648 20.06 19.07 12.52
N TYR A 649 20.49 17.82 12.60
CA TYR A 649 21.71 17.39 13.29
C TYR A 649 22.65 16.72 12.28
N PRO A 650 23.98 16.95 12.34
CA PRO A 650 24.93 16.36 11.39
C PRO A 650 24.97 14.84 11.49
N ASN A 651 25.38 14.17 10.42
CA ASN A 651 25.71 12.75 10.48
C ASN A 651 27.06 12.57 11.22
N SER A 652 26.99 12.28 12.53
CA SER A 652 28.15 12.17 13.41
C SER A 652 28.50 10.70 13.66
N PRO A 653 29.76 10.25 13.46
CA PRO A 653 30.20 8.92 13.90
C PRO A 653 30.27 8.80 15.43
N LEU A 654 30.33 9.94 16.14
CA LEU A 654 30.31 10.01 17.60
C LEU A 654 28.88 10.15 18.14
N SER A 655 28.51 9.23 19.02
CA SER A 655 27.33 9.31 19.86
C SER A 655 27.36 10.55 20.79
N PRO A 656 26.21 11.11 21.22
CA PRO A 656 26.17 12.29 22.09
C PRO A 656 26.93 12.16 23.41
N VAL A 657 27.08 10.94 23.95
CA VAL A 657 27.86 10.68 25.17
C VAL A 657 29.37 10.77 24.90
N CYS A 658 29.84 10.32 23.73
CA CYS A 658 31.25 10.37 23.37
C CYS A 658 31.76 11.74 22.90
N GLN A 659 30.86 12.64 22.46
CA GLN A 659 31.22 13.99 21.99
C GLN A 659 31.93 14.88 23.03
N ARG A 660 32.04 14.44 24.29
CA ARG A 660 32.74 15.12 25.38
C ARG A 660 33.94 14.34 25.95
N GLU A 661 34.18 13.13 25.47
CA GLU A 661 35.20 12.20 25.98
C GLU A 661 36.22 11.80 24.90
N VAL A 662 35.79 11.74 23.63
CA VAL A 662 36.66 11.48 22.47
C VAL A 662 37.20 12.80 21.92
N LEU A 663 38.50 12.82 21.58
CA LEU A 663 39.15 13.95 20.92
C LEU A 663 39.00 13.85 19.39
N SER A 664 38.87 14.99 18.69
CA SER A 664 38.61 15.05 17.24
C SER A 664 39.71 14.43 16.37
N ASP A 665 40.92 14.32 16.90
CA ASP A 665 42.11 13.74 16.26
C ASP A 665 42.44 12.33 16.79
N GLN A 666 41.62 11.76 17.67
CA GLN A 666 41.81 10.42 18.23
C GLN A 666 41.28 9.33 17.28
N VAL A 667 42.05 8.25 17.12
CA VAL A 667 41.64 7.11 16.28
C VAL A 667 40.51 6.33 16.97
N ILE A 668 39.36 6.23 16.29
CA ILE A 668 38.13 5.55 16.71
C ILE A 668 37.72 4.43 15.73
N GLY A 669 36.64 3.73 16.04
CA GLY A 669 36.17 2.55 15.30
C GLY A 669 37.08 1.34 15.45
N LEU A 670 37.92 1.28 16.50
CA LEU A 670 38.86 0.19 16.74
C LEU A 670 38.11 -1.13 16.91
N ALA A 671 38.42 -2.08 16.03
CA ALA A 671 37.71 -3.33 15.85
C ALA A 671 38.67 -4.49 15.66
N ILE A 672 38.28 -5.67 16.15
CA ILE A 672 38.85 -6.94 15.70
C ILE A 672 38.16 -7.32 14.39
N LEU A 673 38.93 -7.55 13.33
CA LEU A 673 38.43 -7.92 11.99
C LEU A 673 38.69 -9.39 11.63
N GLY A 674 39.35 -10.13 12.52
CA GLY A 674 39.63 -11.55 12.37
C GLY A 674 40.61 -12.02 13.43
N GLN A 675 40.53 -13.28 13.83
CA GLN A 675 41.53 -13.89 14.70
C GLN A 675 41.58 -15.39 14.52
N GLY A 676 42.73 -15.99 14.84
CA GLY A 676 42.88 -17.43 14.73
C GLY A 676 44.22 -17.94 15.21
N ARG A 677 44.60 -19.10 14.66
CA ARG A 677 45.81 -19.83 14.99
C ARG A 677 46.62 -20.14 13.74
N ASP A 678 47.94 -20.18 13.86
CA ASP A 678 48.85 -20.62 12.81
C ASP A 678 49.28 -22.09 13.00
N GLN A 679 49.91 -22.67 11.97
CA GLN A 679 50.30 -24.09 11.95
C GLN A 679 51.35 -24.44 13.01
N ASP A 680 52.20 -23.47 13.39
CA ASP A 680 53.14 -23.58 14.51
C ASP A 680 52.45 -23.57 15.89
N GLY A 681 51.15 -23.27 15.91
CA GLY A 681 50.32 -23.21 17.09
C GLY A 681 50.26 -21.85 17.77
N SER A 682 50.95 -20.83 17.24
CA SER A 682 50.85 -19.42 17.67
C SER A 682 49.52 -18.79 17.24
N HIS A 683 49.19 -17.63 17.79
CA HIS A 683 47.97 -16.89 17.44
C HIS A 683 48.25 -15.63 16.62
N TRP A 684 47.25 -15.25 15.83
CA TRP A 684 47.21 -14.01 15.07
C TRP A 684 45.88 -13.30 15.31
N VAL A 685 45.90 -11.97 15.22
CA VAL A 685 44.71 -11.10 15.29
C VAL A 685 44.84 -9.99 14.26
N THR A 686 43.77 -9.73 13.52
CA THR A 686 43.66 -8.62 12.58
C THR A 686 42.81 -7.54 13.19
N LEU A 687 43.31 -6.31 13.11
CA LEU A 687 42.69 -5.11 13.66
C LEU A 687 42.31 -4.18 12.53
N GLY A 688 41.30 -3.35 12.74
CA GLY A 688 40.97 -2.22 11.90
C GLY A 688 40.40 -1.05 12.68
N TRP A 689 40.27 0.09 12.01
CA TRP A 689 39.80 1.35 12.57
C TRP A 689 39.18 2.25 11.49
N GLN A 690 38.50 3.32 11.88
CA GLN A 690 38.00 4.30 10.92
C GLN A 690 39.14 5.15 10.35
N PRO A 691 39.13 5.48 9.04
CA PRO A 691 40.09 6.40 8.45
C PRO A 691 39.93 7.80 9.04
N GLN A 692 41.04 8.47 9.32
CA GLN A 692 41.06 9.89 9.66
C GLN A 692 41.41 10.74 8.44
N GLU A 693 40.79 11.91 8.32
CA GLU A 693 41.03 12.84 7.23
C GLU A 693 42.50 13.31 7.23
N GLY A 694 43.15 13.25 6.06
CA GLY A 694 44.57 13.61 5.90
C GLY A 694 45.59 12.57 6.40
N ALA A 695 45.19 11.53 7.14
CA ALA A 695 46.11 10.56 7.72
C ALA A 695 46.52 9.45 6.73
N SER A 696 47.72 9.56 6.16
CA SER A 696 48.29 8.55 5.23
C SER A 696 49.01 7.38 5.91
N GLN A 697 49.24 7.45 7.22
CA GLN A 697 49.98 6.42 7.96
C GLN A 697 49.52 6.35 9.42
N TYR A 698 49.51 5.13 9.96
CA TYR A 698 49.16 4.82 11.35
C TYR A 698 50.30 4.05 12.02
N ARG A 699 50.58 4.36 13.28
CA ARG A 699 51.42 3.60 14.20
C ARG A 699 50.53 2.73 15.07
N ILE A 700 50.99 1.52 15.37
CA ILE A 700 50.28 0.54 16.19
C ILE A 700 51.25 0.04 17.26
N GLY A 701 50.89 0.16 18.54
CA GLY A 701 51.65 -0.37 19.66
C GLY A 701 50.89 -1.51 20.34
N TRP A 702 51.59 -2.55 20.79
CA TRP A 702 51.03 -3.59 21.64
C TRP A 702 52.00 -4.08 22.71
N GLY A 703 51.46 -4.50 23.85
CA GLY A 703 52.23 -5.01 24.99
C GLY A 703 51.33 -5.69 26.01
N LYS A 704 51.91 -6.46 26.92
CA LYS A 704 51.23 -7.15 28.03
C LYS A 704 51.10 -6.21 29.23
N ILE A 705 52.05 -5.28 29.37
CA ILE A 705 51.99 -4.16 30.32
C ILE A 705 51.26 -2.98 29.64
N PRO A 706 50.28 -2.33 30.31
CA PRO A 706 49.62 -1.12 29.80
C PRO A 706 50.57 0.06 29.57
N PHE A 707 50.26 0.91 28.57
CA PHE A 707 51.05 2.07 28.17
C PHE A 707 50.17 3.25 27.70
N GLU A 708 50.55 4.47 28.06
CA GLU A 708 49.85 5.71 27.63
C GLU A 708 50.47 6.39 26.40
N HIS A 709 51.73 6.07 26.07
CA HIS A 709 52.44 6.61 24.93
C HIS A 709 52.90 5.45 24.03
N ILE A 710 52.70 5.58 22.71
CA ILE A 710 52.85 4.45 21.77
C ILE A 710 54.30 3.98 21.63
N GLU A 711 55.26 4.88 21.84
CA GLU A 711 56.70 4.62 21.91
C GLU A 711 57.11 3.73 23.08
N ASN A 712 56.27 3.60 24.12
CA ASN A 712 56.53 2.75 25.30
C ASN A 712 55.95 1.33 25.16
N ALA A 713 55.29 0.99 24.05
CA ALA A 713 54.75 -0.35 23.83
C ALA A 713 55.86 -1.40 23.65
N GLU A 714 55.67 -2.62 24.18
CA GLU A 714 56.63 -3.74 24.08
C GLU A 714 57.00 -4.06 22.62
N GLN A 715 56.05 -3.88 21.71
CA GLN A 715 56.17 -4.08 20.26
C GLN A 715 55.44 -2.95 19.53
N GLN A 716 55.97 -2.55 18.38
CA GLN A 716 55.42 -1.47 17.55
C GLN A 716 55.42 -1.86 16.07
N GLY A 717 54.47 -1.32 15.32
CA GLY A 717 54.29 -1.53 13.88
C GLY A 717 53.70 -0.29 13.21
N ILE A 718 53.70 -0.31 11.88
CA ILE A 718 53.20 0.77 11.02
C ILE A 718 52.28 0.16 9.97
N SER A 719 51.19 0.86 9.63
CA SER A 719 50.36 0.53 8.45
C SER A 719 50.02 1.80 7.67
N GLN A 720 49.96 1.68 6.35
CA GLN A 720 49.40 2.69 5.44
C GLN A 720 47.92 2.42 5.12
N GLN A 721 47.39 1.27 5.54
CA GLN A 721 45.97 0.93 5.50
C GLN A 721 45.35 1.11 6.89
N THR A 722 44.02 1.22 6.97
CA THR A 722 43.26 1.24 8.23
C THR A 722 43.10 -0.14 8.89
N ARG A 723 44.07 -1.04 8.65
CA ARG A 723 44.12 -2.41 9.16
C ARG A 723 45.54 -2.94 9.30
N ILE A 724 45.74 -3.92 10.18
CA ILE A 724 47.01 -4.67 10.34
C ILE A 724 46.77 -6.04 10.99
N THR A 725 47.58 -7.04 10.67
CA THR A 725 47.59 -8.35 11.35
C THR A 725 48.79 -8.48 12.28
N LEU A 726 48.55 -8.63 13.58
CA LEU A 726 49.56 -9.03 14.57
C LEU A 726 49.70 -10.56 14.57
N LYS A 727 50.93 -11.08 14.68
CA LYS A 727 51.25 -12.52 14.51
C LYS A 727 52.23 -13.00 15.57
N GLY A 728 52.38 -14.32 15.73
CA GLY A 728 53.32 -14.93 16.67
C GLY A 728 52.93 -14.76 18.14
N LEU A 729 51.66 -14.47 18.43
CA LEU A 729 51.19 -14.18 19.78
C LEU A 729 51.02 -15.49 20.59
N PRO A 730 51.59 -15.63 21.80
CA PRO A 730 51.37 -16.80 22.65
C PRO A 730 49.89 -16.91 23.06
N ARG A 731 49.36 -18.14 23.19
CA ARG A 731 47.95 -18.42 23.54
C ARG A 731 47.59 -18.00 24.98
N TYR A 732 46.37 -17.48 25.17
CA TYR A 732 45.81 -17.01 26.44
C TYR A 732 46.65 -15.95 27.18
N GLN A 733 47.42 -15.17 26.43
CA GLN A 733 48.11 -13.98 26.89
C GLN A 733 47.23 -12.75 26.67
N ASP A 734 47.09 -11.94 27.70
CA ASP A 734 46.45 -10.63 27.63
C ASP A 734 47.41 -9.59 27.04
N TYR A 735 46.90 -8.73 26.15
CA TYR A 735 47.58 -7.60 25.55
C TYR A 735 46.71 -6.34 25.65
N GLN A 736 47.34 -5.19 25.85
CA GLN A 736 46.81 -3.89 25.48
C GLN A 736 47.34 -3.51 24.10
N ILE A 737 46.46 -2.97 23.25
CA ILE A 737 46.77 -2.55 21.87
C ILE A 737 46.22 -1.14 21.68
N ARG A 738 47.01 -0.26 21.04
CA ARG A 738 46.63 1.14 20.74
C ARG A 738 47.12 1.56 19.36
N VAL A 739 46.35 2.41 18.70
CA VAL A 739 46.63 2.94 17.35
C VAL A 739 46.70 4.46 17.39
N MET A 740 47.55 5.06 16.57
CA MET A 740 47.72 6.51 16.48
C MET A 740 48.03 6.88 15.02
N SER A 741 47.41 7.94 14.50
CA SER A 741 47.74 8.47 13.17
C SER A 741 49.04 9.27 13.18
N GLU A 742 49.46 9.74 12.01
CA GLU A 742 50.56 10.70 11.89
C GLU A 742 50.16 12.07 12.48
N GLY A 743 50.57 12.30 13.73
CA GLY A 743 50.39 13.59 14.42
C GLY A 743 49.11 13.74 15.25
N GLY A 744 48.16 12.82 15.14
CA GLY A 744 46.96 12.77 15.98
C GLY A 744 47.15 12.01 17.29
N THR A 745 46.12 12.02 18.14
CA THR A 745 46.13 11.43 19.49
C THR A 745 45.93 9.91 19.47
N ILE A 746 46.61 9.22 20.39
CA ILE A 746 46.53 7.78 20.60
C ILE A 746 45.11 7.32 20.96
N SER A 747 44.66 6.21 20.37
CA SER A 747 43.36 5.59 20.62
C SER A 747 43.17 5.24 22.10
N ALA A 748 41.92 4.99 22.48
CA ALA A 748 41.64 4.23 23.70
C ALA A 748 42.30 2.83 23.66
N PRO A 749 42.54 2.20 24.83
CA PRO A 749 43.16 0.89 24.92
C PRO A 749 42.20 -0.25 24.55
N LEU A 750 42.52 -0.94 23.45
CA LEU A 750 41.88 -2.22 23.14
C LEU A 750 42.55 -3.32 23.97
N HIS A 751 41.77 -3.97 24.83
CA HIS A 751 42.21 -5.13 25.60
C HIS A 751 41.87 -6.41 24.85
N TYR A 752 42.88 -7.22 24.52
CA TYR A 752 42.74 -8.44 23.72
C TYR A 752 43.42 -9.64 24.42
N ARG A 753 42.70 -10.76 24.55
CA ARG A 753 43.25 -12.03 25.04
C ARG A 753 43.37 -13.02 23.89
N THR A 754 44.58 -13.48 23.62
CA THR A 754 44.89 -14.31 22.45
C THR A 754 44.16 -15.65 22.45
N GLY A 755 43.38 -15.90 21.40
CA GLY A 755 42.60 -17.13 21.26
C GLY A 755 41.44 -17.25 22.25
N GLN A 756 40.99 -16.15 22.87
CA GLN A 756 39.66 -16.04 23.45
C GLN A 756 38.73 -15.36 22.45
N LEU A 757 37.62 -16.04 22.14
CA LEU A 757 36.52 -15.43 21.41
C LEU A 757 35.71 -14.58 22.41
N HIS A 758 35.53 -13.28 22.16
CA HIS A 758 34.60 -12.45 22.92
C HIS A 758 33.23 -12.52 22.25
N VAL A 759 32.47 -13.56 22.61
CA VAL A 759 31.06 -13.68 22.21
C VAL A 759 30.28 -12.63 23.00
N ALA A 760 29.50 -11.79 22.31
CA ALA A 760 28.65 -10.81 22.96
C ALA A 760 27.62 -11.50 23.87
N ASP A 761 27.24 -10.82 24.96
CA ASP A 761 26.12 -11.24 25.78
C ASP A 761 24.80 -11.25 24.96
N THR A 762 23.85 -12.05 25.44
CA THR A 762 22.57 -12.45 24.86
C THR A 762 21.57 -11.32 24.59
N ARG A 763 21.84 -10.12 25.11
CA ARG A 763 21.00 -8.90 24.98
C ARG A 763 19.62 -9.07 25.64
N ILE A 764 19.50 -9.97 26.62
CA ILE A 764 18.28 -10.18 27.40
C ILE A 764 18.19 -9.12 28.50
N THR A 765 17.47 -8.04 28.23
CA THR A 765 17.29 -6.94 29.20
C THR A 765 16.34 -7.26 30.35
N HIS A 766 15.52 -8.30 30.23
CA HIS A 766 14.49 -8.69 31.20
C HIS A 766 14.52 -10.19 31.42
N SER A 767 14.81 -10.57 32.67
CA SER A 767 15.26 -11.88 33.09
C SER A 767 14.33 -13.05 32.73
N MET A 768 14.89 -14.08 32.08
CA MET A 768 14.53 -15.46 32.45
C MET A 768 14.94 -15.69 33.93
N GLY A 769 14.36 -16.65 34.64
CA GLY A 769 14.64 -16.82 36.07
C GLY A 769 16.15 -16.91 36.38
N ASP A 770 16.64 -16.05 37.29
CA ASP A 770 18.04 -15.92 37.74
C ASP A 770 19.07 -15.39 36.72
N ASP A 771 18.61 -14.77 35.62
CA ASP A 771 19.43 -14.17 34.55
C ASP A 771 20.09 -12.82 34.92
N ASP A 772 21.15 -12.43 34.19
CA ASP A 772 22.20 -11.53 34.71
C ASP A 772 22.17 -10.06 34.26
N GLY A 773 21.07 -9.60 33.63
CA GLY A 773 20.72 -8.22 33.16
C GLY A 773 20.76 -7.08 34.20
N LYS A 774 21.90 -7.01 34.89
CA LYS A 774 22.43 -6.04 35.87
C LYS A 774 23.97 -5.98 35.72
N ARG A 775 24.51 -6.57 34.65
CA ARG A 775 25.91 -6.81 34.31
C ARG A 775 26.00 -6.90 32.79
N GLY A 776 27.16 -6.60 32.21
CA GLY A 776 27.37 -6.67 30.76
C GLY A 776 27.51 -5.28 30.13
N ARG A 777 27.24 -5.21 28.82
CA ARG A 777 27.26 -3.95 28.05
C ARG A 777 25.89 -3.26 27.97
N ASP A 778 24.81 -3.94 28.34
CA ASP A 778 23.41 -3.55 28.12
C ASP A 778 22.95 -2.29 28.88
N LEU A 779 23.43 -2.09 30.11
CA LEU A 779 23.07 -0.97 30.98
C LEU A 779 24.10 0.15 31.02
N ASP A 780 25.26 -0.02 30.38
CA ASP A 780 26.35 0.95 30.45
C ASP A 780 26.20 2.05 29.38
N ASN A 781 25.68 3.21 29.77
CA ASN A 781 25.43 4.34 28.87
C ASN A 781 26.63 5.31 28.74
N ARG A 782 27.80 4.96 29.29
CA ARG A 782 29.03 5.75 29.15
C ARG A 782 29.57 5.65 27.72
N CYS A 783 30.52 6.51 27.36
CA CYS A 783 31.24 6.36 26.10
C CYS A 783 32.05 5.05 26.07
N ASP A 784 32.05 4.38 24.93
CA ASP A 784 33.06 3.40 24.47
C ASP A 784 33.98 4.15 23.50
N PRO A 785 35.13 4.71 23.95
CA PRO A 785 35.98 5.52 23.08
C PRO A 785 36.76 4.68 22.05
N LEU A 786 36.60 3.34 22.04
CA LEU A 786 37.09 2.51 20.94
C LEU A 786 36.14 2.58 19.74
N SER A 787 34.82 2.64 19.95
CA SER A 787 33.83 2.78 18.87
C SER A 787 33.46 4.23 18.56
N GLY A 788 33.50 5.11 19.56
CA GLY A 788 32.83 6.43 19.50
C GLY A 788 31.34 6.38 19.86
N GLN A 789 30.86 5.21 20.30
CA GLN A 789 29.46 4.93 20.62
C GLN A 789 29.26 4.80 22.14
N ALA A 790 28.02 4.78 22.62
CA ALA A 790 27.77 4.36 24.01
C ALA A 790 28.17 2.88 24.19
N VAL A 791 28.59 2.46 25.38
CA VAL A 791 28.89 1.04 25.64
C VAL A 791 27.66 0.17 25.35
N ASN A 792 26.46 0.67 25.66
CA ASN A 792 25.16 0.06 25.35
C ASN A 792 24.47 0.60 24.09
N SER A 793 25.21 1.23 23.16
CA SER A 793 24.61 1.88 21.99
C SER A 793 23.72 0.92 21.19
N ASN A 794 22.71 1.49 20.54
CA ASN A 794 21.95 0.81 19.50
C ASN A 794 22.45 1.17 18.09
N GLN A 795 23.38 2.12 17.93
CA GLN A 795 23.78 2.64 16.61
C GLN A 795 24.68 1.68 15.82
N ASP A 796 25.57 0.95 16.50
CA ASP A 796 26.41 -0.10 15.92
C ASP A 796 25.88 -1.53 16.17
N GLY A 797 24.63 -1.67 16.61
CA GLY A 797 23.99 -2.97 16.88
C GLY A 797 23.18 -2.92 18.18
N VAL A 798 22.21 -3.81 18.38
CA VAL A 798 21.37 -3.78 19.60
C VAL A 798 22.19 -3.94 20.88
N LEU A 799 21.99 -3.02 21.84
CA LEU A 799 22.46 -3.07 23.24
C LEU A 799 23.97 -3.31 23.41
N GLY A 800 24.79 -2.60 22.64
CA GLY A 800 26.25 -2.68 22.74
C GLY A 800 26.88 -3.83 21.97
N ALA A 801 26.12 -4.52 21.11
CA ALA A 801 26.71 -5.23 19.98
C ALA A 801 27.49 -4.24 19.09
N ARG A 802 28.60 -4.69 18.49
CA ARG A 802 29.47 -3.83 17.67
C ARG A 802 29.65 -4.41 16.27
N TYR A 803 28.71 -4.07 15.39
CA TYR A 803 28.62 -4.55 14.02
C TYR A 803 29.13 -3.54 12.99
N ILE A 804 29.90 -4.02 12.02
CA ILE A 804 30.41 -3.22 10.89
C ILE A 804 29.95 -3.86 9.58
N LYS A 805 29.15 -3.12 8.80
CA LYS A 805 28.66 -3.51 7.47
C LYS A 805 29.80 -3.40 6.44
N LEU A 806 30.01 -4.46 5.66
CA LEU A 806 31.08 -4.56 4.66
C LEU A 806 30.55 -4.66 3.22
N ASP A 807 31.33 -4.12 2.28
CA ASP A 807 31.15 -4.36 0.85
C ASP A 807 31.61 -5.79 0.41
N SER A 808 31.47 -6.08 -0.89
CA SER A 808 31.87 -7.38 -1.47
C SER A 808 33.38 -7.64 -1.46
N GLN A 809 34.21 -6.63 -1.15
CA GLN A 809 35.66 -6.71 -1.01
C GLN A 809 36.10 -6.65 0.46
N GLY A 810 35.16 -6.75 1.40
CA GLY A 810 35.43 -6.75 2.82
C GLY A 810 35.88 -5.40 3.38
N GLN A 811 35.53 -4.29 2.73
CA GLN A 811 35.82 -2.94 3.21
C GLN A 811 34.59 -2.38 3.95
N PRO A 812 34.76 -1.67 5.09
CA PRO A 812 33.65 -1.01 5.76
C PRO A 812 32.94 -0.03 4.84
N LEU A 813 31.60 -0.12 4.78
CA LEU A 813 30.80 0.85 4.03
C LEU A 813 31.01 2.29 4.56
N PRO A 814 31.07 3.32 3.69
CA PRO A 814 31.20 4.72 4.11
C PRO A 814 30.05 5.23 4.98
N ARG A 815 28.87 4.61 4.86
CA ARG A 815 27.66 4.89 5.66
C ARG A 815 27.27 3.63 6.42
N GLN A 816 27.55 3.59 7.72
CA GLN A 816 27.18 2.48 8.61
C GLN A 816 25.74 2.61 9.13
N ASP A 817 25.19 3.82 9.10
CA ASP A 817 23.87 4.19 9.59
C ASP A 817 22.72 3.77 8.66
N LEU A 818 22.96 3.68 7.34
CA LEU A 818 21.93 3.38 6.34
C LEU A 818 21.44 1.93 6.39
N SER A 819 20.19 1.72 5.99
CA SER A 819 19.56 0.40 5.95
C SER A 819 20.07 -0.44 4.76
N TYR A 820 19.90 -1.76 4.81
CA TYR A 820 20.24 -2.64 3.68
C TYR A 820 19.48 -2.27 2.39
N LYS A 821 18.26 -1.72 2.51
CA LYS A 821 17.46 -1.21 1.39
C LYS A 821 18.11 -0.01 0.68
N GLN A 822 18.90 0.77 1.42
CA GLN A 822 19.49 2.04 0.96
C GLN A 822 20.95 1.90 0.53
N LEU A 823 21.69 1.00 1.18
CA LEU A 823 23.05 0.66 0.84
C LEU A 823 23.30 -0.83 1.21
N PRO A 824 23.09 -1.76 0.26
CA PRO A 824 23.32 -3.19 0.49
C PRO A 824 24.77 -3.48 0.89
N PHE A 825 24.94 -4.41 1.83
CA PHE A 825 26.23 -4.93 2.30
C PHE A 825 26.29 -6.44 2.11
N ALA A 826 27.49 -6.98 1.91
CA ALA A 826 27.71 -8.40 1.64
C ALA A 826 28.00 -9.20 2.93
N CYS A 827 28.59 -8.55 3.95
CA CYS A 827 28.88 -9.16 5.24
C CYS A 827 28.73 -8.17 6.40
N VAL A 828 28.71 -8.72 7.61
CA VAL A 828 28.80 -7.97 8.87
C VAL A 828 29.92 -8.53 9.73
N VAL A 829 30.86 -7.69 10.16
CA VAL A 829 31.85 -8.04 11.21
C VAL A 829 31.24 -7.83 12.57
N ASP A 830 31.38 -8.78 13.49
CA ASP A 830 31.33 -8.49 14.93
C ASP A 830 32.72 -8.05 15.40
N ALA A 831 32.86 -6.77 15.70
CA ALA A 831 34.11 -6.12 16.06
C ALA A 831 34.67 -6.55 17.43
N LEU A 832 33.91 -7.30 18.24
CA LEU A 832 34.35 -7.87 19.52
C LEU A 832 34.92 -9.28 19.36
N SER A 833 34.24 -10.15 18.61
CA SER A 833 34.71 -11.52 18.38
C SER A 833 35.75 -11.62 17.24
N GLY A 834 35.68 -10.72 16.26
CA GLY A 834 36.42 -10.80 15.00
C GLY A 834 35.75 -11.67 13.93
N LEU A 835 34.57 -12.24 14.21
CA LEU A 835 33.85 -13.08 13.26
C LEU A 835 33.18 -12.24 12.18
N VAL A 836 33.19 -12.75 10.95
CA VAL A 836 32.53 -12.13 9.80
C VAL A 836 31.37 -13.01 9.35
N TRP A 837 30.19 -12.43 9.27
CA TRP A 837 28.92 -13.12 9.02
C TRP A 837 28.40 -12.84 7.62
N GLU A 838 27.88 -13.88 6.96
CA GLU A 838 27.22 -13.80 5.66
C GLU A 838 25.96 -12.93 5.76
N THR A 839 25.85 -11.90 4.92
CA THR A 839 24.56 -11.23 4.69
C THR A 839 23.85 -11.92 3.53
N LYS A 840 22.62 -12.36 3.76
CA LYS A 840 21.80 -13.01 2.73
C LYS A 840 21.31 -12.01 1.68
N VAL A 841 20.81 -12.55 0.58
CA VAL A 841 20.16 -11.83 -0.52
C VAL A 841 18.70 -12.28 -0.58
N GLN A 842 17.79 -11.33 -0.74
CA GLN A 842 16.35 -11.58 -0.72
C GLN A 842 15.94 -12.43 -1.93
N HIS A 843 15.22 -13.53 -1.69
CA HIS A 843 14.63 -14.31 -2.77
C HIS A 843 13.66 -13.47 -3.62
N LYS A 844 13.79 -13.56 -4.94
CA LYS A 844 12.86 -13.01 -5.92
C LYS A 844 12.51 -14.09 -6.94
N ASP A 845 11.24 -14.19 -7.28
CA ASP A 845 10.75 -15.25 -8.17
C ASP A 845 11.38 -15.13 -9.58
N GLY A 846 12.09 -16.18 -10.00
CA GLY A 846 12.80 -16.22 -11.29
C GLY A 846 14.27 -15.76 -11.24
N GLU A 847 14.70 -15.07 -10.19
CA GLU A 847 16.12 -14.92 -9.83
C GLU A 847 16.52 -16.04 -8.84
N SER A 848 17.81 -16.33 -8.69
CA SER A 848 18.31 -17.28 -7.68
C SER A 848 19.79 -16.99 -7.41
N SER A 849 20.18 -17.04 -6.13
CA SER A 849 21.52 -16.68 -5.67
C SER A 849 22.13 -17.78 -4.79
N LEU A 850 23.46 -17.86 -4.76
CA LEU A 850 24.19 -18.67 -3.78
C LEU A 850 23.92 -18.21 -2.33
N HIS A 851 23.51 -16.95 -2.16
CA HIS A 851 23.24 -16.32 -0.85
C HIS A 851 21.74 -16.09 -0.61
N ASP A 852 20.88 -16.75 -1.37
CA ASP A 852 19.42 -16.62 -1.31
C ASP A 852 18.88 -17.03 0.08
N ASP A 853 18.05 -16.17 0.69
CA ASP A 853 17.56 -16.36 2.06
C ASP A 853 16.56 -17.52 2.21
N LYS A 854 15.91 -17.95 1.12
CA LYS A 854 15.01 -19.11 1.10
C LYS A 854 15.70 -20.42 0.74
N SER A 855 17.01 -20.42 0.46
CA SER A 855 17.75 -21.65 0.15
C SER A 855 17.86 -22.57 1.37
N LEU A 856 17.46 -23.82 1.17
CA LEU A 856 17.45 -24.90 2.14
C LEU A 856 18.48 -25.96 1.77
N PHE A 857 19.14 -26.54 2.78
CA PHE A 857 20.25 -27.47 2.62
C PHE A 857 20.07 -28.70 3.51
N ALA A 858 20.55 -29.85 3.03
CA ALA A 858 20.85 -31.00 3.90
C ALA A 858 22.19 -30.80 4.61
N TYR A 859 22.46 -31.55 5.68
CA TYR A 859 23.78 -31.54 6.32
C TYR A 859 24.86 -32.14 5.40
N ASP A 860 24.50 -33.19 4.65
CA ASP A 860 25.39 -34.05 3.88
C ASP A 860 24.79 -34.49 2.55
N ASP A 861 25.60 -35.18 1.75
CA ASP A 861 25.27 -35.83 0.48
C ASP A 861 24.78 -37.29 0.63
N ILE A 862 24.55 -37.76 1.87
CA ILE A 862 24.14 -39.15 2.14
C ILE A 862 22.76 -39.41 1.56
N GLN A 863 22.62 -40.44 0.74
CA GLN A 863 21.36 -40.86 0.16
C GLN A 863 20.44 -41.46 1.25
N SER A 864 19.15 -41.12 1.19
CA SER A 864 18.14 -41.53 2.17
C SER A 864 16.81 -41.75 1.43
N ASP A 865 16.02 -42.73 1.86
CA ASP A 865 14.68 -42.97 1.31
C ASP A 865 13.69 -41.82 1.64
N ASN A 866 14.08 -40.92 2.54
CA ASN A 866 13.33 -39.72 2.88
C ASN A 866 13.59 -38.61 1.85
N ALA A 867 12.53 -38.15 1.18
CA ALA A 867 12.61 -37.06 0.21
C ALA A 867 13.10 -35.74 0.85
N PHE A 868 14.05 -35.08 0.19
CA PHE A 868 14.54 -33.76 0.58
C PHE A 868 13.54 -32.68 0.14
N ASN A 869 12.68 -32.25 1.05
CA ASN A 869 11.63 -31.25 0.77
C ASN A 869 12.18 -29.81 0.82
N GLY A 870 13.21 -29.51 0.03
CA GLY A 870 13.86 -28.20 -0.02
C GLY A 870 14.53 -27.94 -1.37
N SER A 871 15.04 -26.73 -1.56
CA SER A 871 15.78 -26.34 -2.75
C SER A 871 16.86 -25.30 -2.45
N CYS A 872 17.88 -25.27 -3.28
CA CYS A 872 18.97 -24.30 -3.25
C CYS A 872 19.39 -23.92 -4.68
N TYR A 873 20.11 -22.83 -4.85
CA TYR A 873 20.76 -22.50 -6.12
C TYR A 873 21.99 -23.38 -6.36
N ASP A 874 22.16 -23.91 -7.58
CA ASP A 874 23.41 -24.54 -8.01
C ASP A 874 24.13 -23.68 -9.07
N PRO A 875 25.20 -22.95 -8.70
CA PRO A 875 26.07 -22.23 -9.62
C PRO A 875 26.63 -23.05 -10.80
N GLN A 876 26.64 -24.39 -10.73
CA GLN A 876 27.12 -25.24 -11.83
C GLN A 876 26.09 -25.44 -12.95
N SER A 877 24.79 -25.49 -12.63
CA SER A 877 23.72 -25.55 -13.65
C SER A 877 23.10 -24.19 -13.94
N GLY A 878 23.31 -23.19 -13.08
CA GLY A 878 22.65 -21.89 -13.17
C GLY A 878 21.16 -21.95 -12.81
N THR A 879 20.73 -22.98 -12.09
CA THR A 879 19.32 -23.25 -11.75
C THR A 879 19.17 -23.61 -10.29
N LEU A 880 17.93 -23.59 -9.78
CA LEU A 880 17.62 -24.30 -8.54
C LEU A 880 17.84 -25.82 -8.70
N ALA A 881 18.15 -26.46 -7.58
CA ALA A 881 18.23 -27.90 -7.40
C ALA A 881 17.39 -28.31 -6.17
N SER A 882 16.89 -29.55 -6.16
CA SER A 882 16.07 -30.11 -5.07
C SER A 882 16.55 -31.52 -4.67
N ASP A 883 17.85 -31.78 -4.83
CA ASP A 883 18.48 -33.01 -4.39
C ASP A 883 19.65 -32.72 -3.45
N ARG A 884 19.89 -33.63 -2.50
CA ARG A 884 20.90 -33.50 -1.44
C ARG A 884 22.33 -33.38 -1.98
N SER A 885 22.63 -33.98 -3.13
CA SER A 885 23.99 -34.00 -3.68
C SER A 885 24.43 -32.62 -4.20
N ARG A 886 23.46 -31.79 -4.58
CA ARG A 886 23.64 -30.35 -4.87
C ARG A 886 23.35 -29.47 -3.66
N CYS A 887 22.26 -29.72 -2.92
CA CYS A 887 21.85 -28.91 -1.78
C CYS A 887 22.29 -29.52 -0.44
N ASN A 888 23.58 -29.40 -0.14
CA ASN A 888 24.15 -29.71 1.18
C ASN A 888 25.12 -28.64 1.69
N LEU A 889 25.23 -28.54 3.03
CA LEU A 889 26.08 -27.58 3.74
C LEU A 889 27.53 -27.58 3.28
N LYS A 890 28.13 -28.76 3.07
CA LYS A 890 29.52 -28.91 2.61
C LYS A 890 29.73 -28.31 1.22
N ARG A 891 28.77 -28.49 0.30
CA ARG A 891 28.79 -27.89 -1.04
C ARG A 891 28.60 -26.38 -0.99
N GLN A 892 27.64 -25.90 -0.18
CA GLN A 892 27.41 -24.48 0.05
C GLN A 892 28.68 -23.77 0.55
N VAL A 893 29.32 -24.30 1.60
CA VAL A 893 30.59 -23.78 2.15
C VAL A 893 31.68 -23.74 1.08
N ASN A 894 31.86 -24.81 0.30
CA ASN A 894 32.85 -24.83 -0.78
C ASN A 894 32.56 -23.80 -1.88
N GLN A 895 31.30 -23.59 -2.24
CA GLN A 895 30.89 -22.64 -3.27
C GLN A 895 31.06 -21.18 -2.80
N VAL A 896 30.74 -20.87 -1.52
CA VAL A 896 30.95 -19.53 -0.95
C VAL A 896 32.45 -19.21 -0.80
N ASN A 897 33.27 -20.20 -0.41
CA ASN A 897 34.73 -20.03 -0.40
C ASN A 897 35.32 -19.82 -1.80
N GLN A 898 34.73 -20.44 -2.84
CA GLN A 898 35.11 -20.20 -4.23
C GLN A 898 34.64 -18.84 -4.76
N SER A 899 33.49 -18.32 -4.30
CA SER A 899 32.99 -16.99 -4.68
C SER A 899 33.76 -15.84 -4.02
N LYS A 900 34.50 -16.12 -2.93
CA LYS A 900 35.23 -15.15 -2.12
C LYS A 900 34.32 -14.02 -1.61
N LEU A 901 33.18 -14.38 -1.01
CA LEU A 901 32.28 -13.43 -0.36
C LEU A 901 33.08 -12.52 0.60
N CYS A 902 32.99 -11.20 0.40
CA CYS A 902 33.74 -10.19 1.16
C CYS A 902 35.27 -10.34 1.12
N GLY A 903 35.80 -10.96 0.06
CA GLY A 903 37.23 -11.28 -0.10
C GLY A 903 37.72 -12.50 0.71
N LEU A 904 36.82 -13.20 1.42
CA LEU A 904 37.14 -14.27 2.36
C LEU A 904 36.90 -15.66 1.74
N ASP A 905 37.84 -16.59 1.95
CA ASP A 905 37.78 -18.00 1.50
C ASP A 905 37.91 -19.03 2.66
N ASN A 906 37.63 -18.57 3.90
CA ASN A 906 37.64 -19.32 5.16
C ASN A 906 36.24 -19.42 5.82
N TRP A 907 35.17 -19.35 5.04
CA TRP A 907 33.80 -19.55 5.50
C TRP A 907 33.55 -20.98 5.95
N ARG A 908 32.69 -21.11 6.97
CA ARG A 908 32.26 -22.35 7.63
C ARG A 908 30.86 -22.20 8.22
N ALA A 909 30.28 -23.30 8.68
CA ALA A 909 29.14 -23.23 9.59
C ALA A 909 29.59 -22.65 10.96
N PRO A 910 28.74 -21.85 11.63
CA PRO A 910 29.00 -21.40 12.99
C PRO A 910 28.84 -22.56 13.98
N SER A 911 29.54 -22.49 15.11
CA SER A 911 29.16 -23.27 16.29
C SER A 911 27.93 -22.65 16.96
N GLN A 912 27.24 -23.42 17.81
CA GLN A 912 26.05 -22.97 18.51
C GLN A 912 26.34 -21.72 19.36
N GLN A 913 27.51 -21.64 20.00
CA GLN A 913 27.91 -20.49 20.81
C GLN A 913 28.12 -19.23 19.95
N GLU A 914 28.68 -19.36 18.75
CA GLU A 914 28.90 -18.24 17.83
C GLU A 914 27.58 -17.70 17.28
N PHE A 915 26.68 -18.61 16.87
CA PHE A 915 25.35 -18.22 16.40
C PHE A 915 24.53 -17.56 17.51
N TYR A 916 24.62 -18.06 18.75
CA TYR A 916 23.97 -17.46 19.92
C TYR A 916 24.45 -16.03 20.19
N GLY A 917 25.74 -15.75 19.99
CA GLY A 917 26.34 -14.42 20.17
C GLY A 917 25.86 -13.32 19.22
N ILE A 918 25.13 -13.65 18.14
CA ILE A 918 24.50 -12.65 17.28
C ILE A 918 22.99 -12.49 17.51
N MET A 919 22.39 -13.29 18.39
CA MET A 919 20.94 -13.28 18.63
C MET A 919 20.47 -12.02 19.37
N THR A 920 19.19 -11.68 19.22
CA THR A 920 18.51 -10.65 20.01
C THR A 920 17.26 -11.25 20.63
N LEU A 921 17.35 -11.63 21.91
CA LEU A 921 16.32 -12.40 22.61
C LEU A 921 15.36 -11.50 23.42
N THR A 922 15.10 -10.30 22.91
CA THR A 922 14.23 -9.31 23.57
C THR A 922 12.75 -9.64 23.37
N LYS A 923 11.95 -9.50 24.44
CA LYS A 923 10.49 -9.80 24.48
C LYS A 923 9.65 -9.15 23.36
N GLU A 924 10.12 -8.04 22.81
CA GLU A 924 9.41 -7.22 21.81
C GLU A 924 9.84 -7.51 20.36
N ASN A 925 10.92 -8.27 20.14
CA ASN A 925 11.39 -8.62 18.79
C ASN A 925 10.84 -10.00 18.36
N PRO A 926 9.96 -10.08 17.34
CA PRO A 926 9.48 -11.36 16.80
C PRO A 926 10.51 -12.05 15.89
N ILE A 927 11.73 -11.52 15.76
CA ILE A 927 12.83 -12.07 14.97
C ILE A 927 14.03 -12.26 15.91
N ALA A 928 14.74 -13.37 15.80
CA ALA A 928 15.85 -13.69 16.71
C ALA A 928 17.17 -12.90 16.45
N LEU A 929 17.18 -11.87 15.60
CA LEU A 929 18.36 -11.09 15.17
C LEU A 929 18.07 -9.58 15.06
N ASP A 930 19.13 -8.76 15.08
CA ASP A 930 19.09 -7.34 14.72
C ASP A 930 18.98 -7.18 13.19
N THR A 931 17.76 -6.90 12.71
CA THR A 931 17.44 -6.82 11.28
C THR A 931 18.13 -5.67 10.53
N ARG A 932 18.78 -4.73 11.23
CA ARG A 932 19.54 -3.65 10.58
C ARG A 932 20.92 -4.13 10.09
N TYR A 933 21.34 -5.31 10.55
CA TYR A 933 22.56 -6.01 10.18
C TYR A 933 22.27 -7.39 9.59
N PHE A 934 21.16 -8.02 9.97
CA PHE A 934 20.70 -9.30 9.43
C PHE A 934 19.26 -9.16 8.89
N PRO A 935 19.08 -8.42 7.77
CA PRO A 935 17.76 -7.96 7.28
C PRO A 935 16.85 -9.08 6.76
N LEU A 936 17.37 -10.28 6.58
CA LEU A 936 16.68 -11.41 6.01
C LEU A 936 16.75 -12.58 6.99
N TYR A 937 15.58 -13.08 7.36
CA TYR A 937 15.35 -13.85 8.58
C TYR A 937 14.44 -15.05 8.33
N SER A 938 14.41 -15.57 7.09
CA SER A 938 13.72 -16.83 6.76
C SER A 938 14.18 -17.95 7.72
N GLY A 939 13.21 -18.53 8.43
CA GLY A 939 13.46 -19.52 9.50
C GLY A 939 13.67 -18.97 10.92
N LEU A 940 13.75 -17.64 11.12
CA LEU A 940 14.06 -17.00 12.42
C LEU A 940 12.90 -16.18 13.01
N ALA A 941 11.69 -16.30 12.46
CA ALA A 941 10.49 -15.60 12.93
C ALA A 941 9.75 -16.43 14.00
N TYR A 942 9.56 -15.86 15.19
CA TYR A 942 8.72 -16.44 16.23
C TYR A 942 7.23 -16.25 15.91
N THR A 943 6.42 -17.29 16.11
CA THR A 943 4.96 -17.17 16.10
C THR A 943 4.42 -16.84 17.49
N TYR A 944 3.38 -16.00 17.53
CA TYR A 944 2.70 -15.64 18.77
C TYR A 944 2.13 -16.90 19.46
N GLY A 945 2.64 -17.21 20.66
CA GLY A 945 2.07 -18.25 21.53
C GLY A 945 3.06 -19.19 22.22
N LYS A 946 4.36 -19.19 21.86
CA LYS A 946 5.35 -20.15 22.40
C LYS A 946 6.59 -19.51 23.01
N TRP A 947 6.51 -19.17 24.30
CA TRP A 947 7.63 -18.62 25.08
C TRP A 947 8.71 -19.66 25.49
N ASN A 948 8.61 -20.91 25.02
CA ASN A 948 9.45 -22.03 25.48
C ASN A 948 10.47 -22.53 24.44
N GLU A 949 10.50 -21.99 23.21
CA GLU A 949 11.19 -22.61 22.06
C GLU A 949 12.43 -21.83 21.59
N LEU A 950 13.39 -21.57 22.49
CA LEU A 950 14.78 -21.31 22.08
C LEU A 950 15.32 -22.45 21.18
N GLU A 951 14.95 -23.69 21.50
CA GLU A 951 15.26 -24.85 20.64
C GLU A 951 14.70 -24.70 19.22
N GLY A 952 13.54 -24.06 19.06
CA GLY A 952 12.85 -23.90 17.78
C GLY A 952 13.66 -23.14 16.73
N ILE A 953 14.52 -22.23 17.17
CA ILE A 953 15.36 -21.40 16.31
C ILE A 953 16.55 -22.22 15.80
N PHE A 954 17.20 -22.98 16.70
CA PHE A 954 18.27 -23.90 16.33
C PHE A 954 17.73 -25.07 15.48
N TYR A 955 16.48 -25.48 15.63
CA TYR A 955 15.80 -26.42 14.71
C TYR A 955 15.60 -25.85 13.28
N GLY A 956 15.90 -24.57 13.03
CA GLY A 956 15.85 -23.97 11.70
C GLY A 956 17.19 -23.95 10.94
N PHE A 957 18.33 -24.08 11.61
CA PHE A 957 19.66 -23.72 11.05
C PHE A 957 20.74 -24.76 11.29
N TRP A 958 21.68 -24.92 10.34
CA TRP A 958 22.85 -25.78 10.52
C TRP A 958 23.98 -25.12 11.31
N THR A 959 24.36 -25.74 12.43
CA THR A 959 25.60 -25.47 13.18
C THR A 959 26.67 -26.54 12.90
N ALA A 960 27.93 -26.23 13.19
CA ALA A 960 29.08 -27.13 13.05
C ALA A 960 29.17 -28.20 14.16
N ASP A 961 28.62 -27.89 15.33
CA ASP A 961 28.47 -28.75 16.49
C ASP A 961 27.05 -29.33 16.55
N VAL A 962 26.96 -30.62 16.91
CA VAL A 962 25.68 -31.36 16.95
C VAL A 962 24.96 -31.05 18.27
N MET A 963 23.72 -30.58 18.18
CA MET A 963 22.86 -30.24 19.32
C MET A 963 22.98 -31.25 20.49
N PRO A 964 23.51 -30.84 21.66
CA PRO A 964 23.14 -31.52 22.90
C PRO A 964 21.64 -31.28 23.10
N VAL A 965 20.86 -32.34 23.24
CA VAL A 965 19.42 -32.21 23.54
C VAL A 965 19.30 -31.53 24.90
N SER A 966 18.76 -30.31 24.92
CA SER A 966 18.53 -29.60 26.17
C SER A 966 17.53 -30.39 27.02
N ARG A 967 17.67 -30.34 28.34
CA ARG A 967 16.61 -30.86 29.20
C ARG A 967 15.44 -29.89 29.09
N SER A 968 14.25 -30.44 28.84
CA SER A 968 12.97 -29.71 28.87
C SER A 968 12.94 -28.74 30.07
N VAL A 969 12.80 -27.44 29.79
CA VAL A 969 12.93 -26.37 30.79
C VAL A 969 11.95 -26.61 31.95
N GLY A 970 12.50 -27.04 33.09
CA GLY A 970 11.72 -27.50 34.23
C GLY A 970 12.62 -27.83 35.41
N THR A 971 12.18 -27.45 36.61
CA THR A 971 12.95 -27.53 37.87
C THR A 971 14.29 -26.80 37.86
N TRP A 972 14.23 -25.47 37.71
CA TRP A 972 15.29 -24.57 38.20
C TRP A 972 15.33 -24.64 39.73
N SER A 973 16.16 -25.53 40.28
CA SER A 973 16.40 -25.61 41.72
C SER A 973 17.80 -26.16 42.00
N GLN A 974 18.70 -25.25 42.42
CA GLN A 974 20.10 -25.47 42.82
C GLN A 974 21.09 -25.69 41.67
N ASP A 975 22.04 -24.75 41.58
CA ASP A 975 23.37 -24.78 40.95
C ASP A 975 23.41 -24.98 39.40
N ASP A 976 24.33 -24.38 38.62
CA ASP A 976 25.59 -23.68 38.92
C ASP A 976 25.60 -22.22 38.40
N GLY A 977 25.80 -21.24 39.28
CA GLY A 977 25.87 -19.82 38.90
C GLY A 977 27.26 -19.38 38.36
N GLY A 978 27.53 -19.57 37.07
CA GLY A 978 28.72 -19.03 36.42
C GLY A 978 28.94 -19.47 34.96
N PRO A 979 29.92 -18.89 34.24
CA PRO A 979 30.17 -19.16 32.81
C PRO A 979 30.62 -20.59 32.49
N ASP A 980 30.85 -21.43 33.51
CA ASP A 980 31.13 -22.85 33.37
C ASP A 980 29.87 -23.70 33.09
N ALA A 981 28.65 -23.15 33.25
CA ALA A 981 27.40 -23.85 32.96
C ALA A 981 27.28 -24.31 31.49
N TYR A 982 27.98 -23.66 30.57
CA TYR A 982 28.04 -24.01 29.14
C TYR A 982 29.11 -25.06 28.79
N LYS A 983 29.79 -25.67 29.78
CA LYS A 983 30.69 -26.81 29.55
C LYS A 983 29.91 -28.08 29.21
N VAL A 984 29.48 -28.20 27.95
CA VAL A 984 29.03 -29.45 27.34
C VAL A 984 30.11 -30.51 27.56
N ARG A 985 29.81 -31.52 28.39
CA ARG A 985 30.81 -32.52 28.78
C ARG A 985 31.10 -33.46 27.60
N PRO A 986 32.37 -33.75 27.25
CA PRO A 986 32.69 -34.60 26.10
C PRO A 986 32.31 -36.08 26.21
N ASP A 987 31.66 -36.51 27.29
CA ASP A 987 31.38 -37.91 27.63
C ASP A 987 29.92 -38.36 27.39
N THR A 988 28.99 -37.44 27.15
CA THR A 988 27.60 -37.81 26.79
C THR A 988 27.47 -38.20 25.32
N TYR A 989 27.17 -39.49 25.07
CA TYR A 989 26.94 -40.04 23.74
C TYR A 989 25.92 -39.23 22.92
N LEU A 990 26.38 -38.66 21.81
CA LEU A 990 25.56 -37.90 20.86
C LEU A 990 24.44 -38.80 20.26
N ARG A 991 23.20 -38.56 20.70
CA ARG A 991 21.98 -39.10 20.09
C ARG A 991 20.98 -38.00 19.76
N GLY A 992 21.39 -37.06 18.90
CA GLY A 992 20.43 -36.49 17.95
C GLY A 992 19.83 -37.64 17.13
N SER A 993 18.53 -37.60 16.82
CA SER A 993 17.94 -38.65 15.98
C SER A 993 18.48 -38.52 14.55
N ILE A 994 18.99 -39.62 13.99
CA ILE A 994 19.58 -39.69 12.64
C ILE A 994 18.61 -39.15 11.57
N ALA A 995 17.29 -39.24 11.81
CA ALA A 995 16.26 -38.62 10.99
C ALA A 995 16.44 -37.11 10.72
N ARG A 996 17.04 -36.34 11.65
CA ARG A 996 17.20 -34.88 11.51
C ARG A 996 18.25 -34.48 10.46
N GLN A 997 19.28 -35.29 10.24
CA GLN A 997 20.25 -35.09 9.14
C GLN A 997 19.59 -35.18 7.74
N TYR A 998 18.35 -35.68 7.68
CA TYR A 998 17.58 -35.77 6.45
C TYR A 998 16.67 -34.56 6.17
N GLN A 999 16.44 -33.68 7.15
CA GLN A 999 15.52 -32.54 7.01
C GLN A 999 16.20 -31.31 6.40
N PRO A 1000 15.49 -30.51 5.58
CA PRO A 1000 15.98 -29.23 5.07
C PRO A 1000 16.08 -28.19 6.19
N HIS A 1001 17.23 -27.54 6.31
CA HIS A 1001 17.45 -26.41 7.22
C HIS A 1001 18.08 -25.24 6.45
N TYR A 1002 17.95 -24.03 6.98
CA TYR A 1002 18.63 -22.84 6.50
C TYR A 1002 20.11 -22.86 6.90
N VAL A 1003 20.91 -22.00 6.26
CA VAL A 1003 22.35 -21.85 6.52
C VAL A 1003 22.68 -20.37 6.60
N MET A 1004 23.39 -19.96 7.65
CA MET A 1004 24.03 -18.65 7.75
C MET A 1004 25.51 -18.89 8.04
N LEU A 1005 26.40 -18.57 7.10
CA LEU A 1005 27.81 -18.85 7.24
C LEU A 1005 28.55 -17.80 8.08
N VAL A 1006 29.63 -18.24 8.71
CA VAL A 1006 30.59 -17.40 9.44
C VAL A 1006 32.01 -17.66 8.96
N SER A 1007 32.88 -16.67 9.06
CA SER A 1007 34.31 -16.74 8.81
C SER A 1007 35.08 -16.32 10.06
N ASP A 1008 36.28 -16.89 10.26
CA ASP A 1008 37.25 -16.48 11.29
C ASP A 1008 37.84 -15.06 11.04
N GLY A 1009 37.35 -14.39 10.00
CA GLY A 1009 37.67 -13.03 9.60
C GLY A 1009 38.93 -12.91 8.76
N PHE A 1010 39.31 -11.66 8.51
CA PHE A 1010 40.43 -11.32 7.63
C PHE A 1010 41.76 -11.74 8.27
N LYS A 1011 42.59 -12.48 7.54
CA LYS A 1011 44.00 -12.70 7.89
C LYS A 1011 44.89 -12.02 6.86
N VAL A 1012 45.34 -10.78 7.12
CA VAL A 1012 46.22 -10.09 6.16
C VAL A 1012 47.59 -10.77 6.17
N THR A 1013 47.84 -11.58 5.14
CA THR A 1013 49.18 -11.83 4.60
C THR A 1013 49.59 -10.56 3.87
N GLY A 1014 50.68 -9.94 4.32
CA GLY A 1014 51.11 -8.64 3.79
C GLY A 1014 51.48 -8.72 2.31
N GLU A 1015 51.27 -7.59 1.63
CA GLU A 1015 51.76 -7.30 0.27
C GLU A 1015 53.29 -7.18 0.23
#